data_AF-A0A5N6E6D4-F1
#
_entry.id   AF-A0A5N6E6D4-F1
#
_cell.length_a   1.000
_cell.length_b   1.000
_cell.length_c   1.000
_cell.angle_alpha   90.00
_cell.angle_beta   90.00
_cell.angle_gamma   90.00
#
_symmetry.space_group_name_H-M   'P 1'
#
loop_
_entity.id
_entity.type
_entity.pdbx_description
1 polymer ?
#
loop_
_entity_poly.entity_id
_entity_poly.type
_entity_poly.pdbx_seq_one_letter_code
_entity_poly.pdbx_strand_id
1 'polypeptide(L)'
;MEWNQKSSKYHELCAQAAQLEHDMELNSRVCYSCVRSCRKCLYLGEAEGITIESYEWPLPNNESSLSSVLFELVCPHWFAAWRDLTWKIVQDFGRGELRKAQDMEQNLLKYSGSHRFAVKWGQRLTLGSRTKSWRRTHYNYRTFPVEFQEINRPYPFQFRLLDSDSSGNGWVTDQTESPTVKPWCTLRLSQGRYSNLQYAVDSFRHTQNQVLEDQAHCHQSLSLHEFVAFGCLRAGERVQWLNIVRELASTALSLNEESVGILIRQAVWELGTPSKSADLREAHRVFEDISFSECLLETLERRLDSIEANWNEHHTLQTLIVLALRTLSLSEVGVVVERAAAFLRRSRQVTMQWIGSLITTLDSQTGVESHAQQQLLVWVGGICQLTYAVESHLVPELLRSAEDLFHLIRASIIVFESMPPEMRGKHPTATVAWAQTSRILHRVEARTRQMVLQDASGLNHAIQESVPNTAMTTPWNFGHGSLTRWAINQLAPDEVRQNQQVRYDLLSGELLVNNSPPGRLPESYTQYPSFRRLFGLRTLTVLPSNLPGSRFMSARPFEGYQVHFGMEEDRLVITARQGSQVLRFISYDQLIGDFPKCLLFDYVQWLNLEDKTLEFRPVAHAWQSDIGNWRLSMSLTGAGPAVELARLRLRFFVNREGLLEAPELQATVDRVNEKDRRSVLIPYGDAELSKQKHHTVIRIEPPEAPRTRYFQYFLDREMQWLRGSSDMLGILYQAYMHALTRFVLEDPVTHRSGTAEALRILRQARLRSSLPLERDCIKLLGRLAAMTPRRKYYPAHLQCMQTIEWNSDLGELAQHDDFQVLVQEIVDHAQLFSMLHGVNGEDLEAYVRCYQNRGEPHLIARARLRHAQFYPAEFGGSTICRTLKPSPYSAHDCGSGSRRSNRIYEVASLVRDWPTSVPHCSNFYATISNWECIRLAHLRVGSLNCNELL
;
A
#
# COMPACT_ATOMS: atom_id res chain seq x y z
N MET A 1 8.88 71.44 -39.60
CA MET A 1 7.90 71.73 -40.67
C MET A 1 6.51 72.03 -40.11
N GLU A 2 5.90 71.13 -39.34
CA GLU A 2 4.56 71.35 -38.76
C GLU A 2 4.46 72.62 -37.91
N TRP A 3 5.41 72.88 -37.00
CA TRP A 3 5.41 74.11 -36.18
C TRP A 3 5.45 75.38 -37.05
N ASN A 4 6.30 75.44 -38.08
CA ASN A 4 6.35 76.58 -39.00
C ASN A 4 5.00 76.79 -39.70
N GLN A 5 4.36 75.71 -40.18
CA GLN A 5 3.05 75.80 -40.85
C GLN A 5 1.95 76.30 -39.92
N LYS A 6 1.87 75.75 -38.70
CA LYS A 6 0.87 76.15 -37.69
C LYS A 6 1.13 77.56 -37.16
N SER A 7 2.39 77.95 -36.97
CA SER A 7 2.79 79.30 -36.58
C SER A 7 2.42 80.32 -37.66
N SER A 8 2.75 80.06 -38.93
CA SER A 8 2.34 80.93 -40.04
C SER A 8 0.82 81.06 -40.12
N LYS A 9 0.08 79.94 -40.00
CA LYS A 9 -1.39 79.96 -40.01
C LYS A 9 -1.97 80.76 -38.84
N TYR A 10 -1.39 80.63 -37.64
CA TYR A 10 -1.80 81.43 -36.47
C TYR A 10 -1.60 82.92 -36.71
N HIS A 11 -0.43 83.33 -37.21
CA HIS A 11 -0.14 84.73 -37.50
C HIS A 11 -1.01 85.27 -38.65
N GLU A 12 -1.30 84.47 -39.67
CA GLU A 12 -2.20 84.81 -40.77
C GLU A 12 -3.63 85.05 -40.27
N LEU A 13 -4.19 84.14 -39.46
CA LEU A 13 -5.52 84.29 -38.86
C LEU A 13 -5.60 85.51 -37.94
N CYS A 14 -4.57 85.73 -37.12
CA CYS A 14 -4.47 86.94 -36.28
C CYS A 14 -4.39 88.22 -37.12
N ALA A 15 -3.66 88.21 -38.24
CA ALA A 15 -3.56 89.35 -39.15
C ALA A 15 -4.90 89.61 -39.88
N GLN A 16 -5.59 88.57 -40.34
CA GLN A 16 -6.94 88.67 -40.93
C GLN A 16 -7.96 89.19 -39.91
N ALA A 17 -7.91 88.72 -38.65
CA ALA A 17 -8.75 89.22 -37.57
C ALA A 17 -8.45 90.69 -37.23
N ALA A 18 -7.19 91.12 -37.31
CA ALA A 18 -6.80 92.50 -37.05
C ALA A 18 -7.32 93.50 -38.10
N GLN A 19 -7.57 93.05 -39.33
CA GLN A 19 -8.14 93.86 -40.42
C GLN A 19 -9.67 93.96 -40.39
N LEU A 20 -10.33 93.26 -39.46
CA LEU A 20 -11.78 93.26 -39.31
C LEU A 20 -12.20 94.00 -38.04
N GLU A 21 -13.38 94.60 -38.08
CA GLU A 21 -14.09 95.06 -36.89
C GLU A 21 -15.03 93.96 -36.39
N HIS A 22 -15.48 94.07 -35.14
CA HIS A 22 -16.49 93.15 -34.65
C HIS A 22 -17.83 93.46 -35.33
N ASP A 23 -18.47 92.43 -35.87
CA ASP A 23 -19.86 92.53 -36.33
C ASP A 23 -20.75 92.63 -35.08
N MET A 24 -21.21 93.85 -34.78
CA MET A 24 -22.01 94.13 -33.58
C MET A 24 -23.50 94.13 -33.94
N GLU A 25 -24.29 93.32 -33.25
CA GLU A 25 -25.75 93.42 -33.27
C GLU A 25 -26.26 94.08 -32.00
N LEU A 26 -27.33 94.87 -32.14
CA LEU A 26 -28.07 95.38 -31.01
C LEU A 26 -28.88 94.22 -30.43
N ASN A 27 -28.47 93.71 -29.27
CA ASN A 27 -29.27 92.69 -28.60
C ASN A 27 -30.56 93.30 -28.03
N SER A 28 -31.49 92.45 -27.60
CA SER A 28 -32.78 92.85 -27.01
C SER A 28 -32.68 93.72 -25.75
N ARG A 29 -31.48 93.99 -25.24
CA ARG A 29 -31.19 94.85 -24.09
C ARG A 29 -30.53 96.19 -24.48
N VAL A 30 -30.52 96.55 -25.77
CA VAL A 30 -29.90 97.81 -26.27
C VAL A 30 -28.40 97.87 -25.97
N CYS A 31 -27.75 96.71 -25.82
CA CYS A 31 -26.30 96.60 -25.77
C CYS A 31 -25.80 96.06 -27.11
N TYR A 32 -24.73 96.67 -27.63
CA TYR A 32 -24.00 96.11 -28.75
C TYR A 32 -23.27 94.85 -28.27
N SER A 33 -23.64 93.69 -28.81
CA SER A 33 -22.92 92.42 -28.61
C SER A 33 -22.45 91.88 -29.94
N CYS A 34 -21.28 91.26 -29.93
CA CYS A 34 -20.72 90.63 -31.12
C CYS A 34 -21.63 89.48 -31.58
N VAL A 35 -22.06 89.48 -32.84
CA VAL A 35 -22.88 88.41 -33.43
C VAL A 35 -22.12 87.09 -33.41
N ARG A 36 -22.83 85.97 -33.26
CA ARG A 36 -22.20 84.63 -33.30
C ARG A 36 -21.49 84.32 -34.64
N SER A 37 -21.90 84.98 -35.72
CA SER A 37 -21.30 84.85 -37.06
C SER A 37 -20.15 85.83 -37.31
N CYS A 38 -19.65 86.52 -36.28
CA CYS A 38 -18.63 87.55 -36.44
C CYS A 38 -17.35 86.93 -36.97
N ARG A 39 -16.92 87.39 -38.14
CA ARG A 39 -15.73 86.86 -38.81
C ARG A 39 -14.45 87.07 -38.00
N LYS A 40 -14.35 88.20 -37.29
CA LYS A 40 -13.23 88.46 -36.37
C LYS A 40 -13.16 87.46 -35.22
N CYS A 41 -14.29 87.18 -34.57
CA CYS A 41 -14.35 86.18 -33.49
C CYS A 41 -14.14 84.76 -34.02
N LEU A 42 -14.59 84.45 -35.24
CA LEU A 42 -14.31 83.18 -35.89
C LEU A 42 -12.81 82.99 -36.12
N TYR A 43 -12.10 83.97 -36.72
CA TYR A 43 -10.67 83.87 -36.94
C TYR A 43 -9.85 83.82 -35.65
N LEU A 44 -10.24 84.56 -34.61
CA LEU A 44 -9.59 84.47 -33.29
C LEU A 44 -9.85 83.11 -32.64
N GLY A 45 -11.08 82.59 -32.71
CA GLY A 45 -11.42 81.26 -32.19
C GLY A 45 -10.71 80.13 -32.96
N GLU A 46 -10.57 80.26 -34.28
CA GLU A 46 -9.77 79.33 -35.10
C GLU A 46 -8.29 79.41 -34.75
N ALA A 47 -7.75 80.60 -34.47
CA ALA A 47 -6.36 80.81 -34.05
C ALA A 47 -6.09 80.22 -32.65
N GLU A 48 -6.97 80.47 -31.68
CA GLU A 48 -6.92 79.90 -30.32
C GLU A 48 -7.08 78.37 -30.35
N GLY A 49 -7.83 77.84 -31.31
CA GLY A 49 -7.99 76.41 -31.54
C GLY A 49 -6.78 75.71 -32.16
N ILE A 50 -5.77 76.44 -32.65
CA ILE A 50 -4.55 75.83 -33.19
C ILE A 50 -3.71 75.29 -32.03
N THR A 51 -3.61 73.96 -31.99
CA THR A 51 -2.74 73.23 -31.05
C THR A 51 -1.63 72.48 -31.78
N ILE A 52 -0.53 72.25 -31.07
CA ILE A 52 0.57 71.40 -31.52
C ILE A 52 0.96 70.42 -30.42
N GLU A 53 1.24 69.17 -30.81
CA GLU A 53 1.74 68.15 -29.89
C GLU A 53 3.22 68.44 -29.57
N SER A 54 3.60 68.30 -28.30
CA SER A 54 4.99 68.41 -27.87
C SER A 54 5.79 67.24 -28.43
N TYR A 55 6.93 67.54 -29.02
CA TYR A 55 7.86 66.54 -29.50
C TYR A 55 8.82 66.12 -28.38
N GLU A 56 8.75 64.86 -27.98
CA GLU A 56 9.67 64.26 -27.02
C GLU A 56 10.84 63.60 -27.74
N TRP A 57 12.07 64.07 -27.47
CA TRP A 57 13.28 63.47 -28.03
C TRP A 57 13.44 62.02 -27.53
N PRO A 58 13.69 61.03 -28.42
CA PRO A 58 13.57 59.61 -28.07
C PRO A 58 14.81 59.00 -27.37
N LEU A 59 15.91 59.76 -27.25
CA LEU A 59 17.18 59.28 -26.70
C LEU A 59 17.73 60.27 -25.65
N PRO A 60 18.48 59.82 -24.64
CA PRO A 60 19.09 60.71 -23.66
C PRO A 60 20.28 61.49 -24.26
N ASN A 61 20.57 62.67 -23.68
CA ASN A 61 21.69 63.51 -24.11
C ASN A 61 23.03 63.11 -23.45
N ASN A 62 22.97 62.40 -22.32
CA ASN A 62 24.16 61.93 -21.62
C ASN A 62 24.71 60.65 -22.28
N GLU A 63 26.01 60.63 -22.59
CA GLU A 63 26.67 59.54 -23.33
C GLU A 63 26.53 58.17 -22.66
N SER A 64 26.68 58.08 -21.33
CA SER A 64 26.56 56.82 -20.59
C SER A 64 25.12 56.29 -20.62
N SER A 65 24.14 57.18 -20.44
CA SER A 65 22.71 56.83 -20.54
C SER A 65 22.33 56.45 -21.97
N LEU A 66 22.87 57.15 -22.96
CA LEU A 66 22.66 56.88 -24.38
C LEU A 66 23.19 55.50 -24.74
N SER A 67 24.43 55.19 -24.37
CA SER A 67 25.05 53.90 -24.60
C SER A 67 24.25 52.75 -23.97
N SER A 68 23.76 52.96 -22.74
CA SER A 68 22.93 51.97 -22.03
C SER A 68 21.59 51.73 -22.71
N VAL A 69 20.92 52.81 -23.17
CA VAL A 69 19.65 52.71 -23.89
C VAL A 69 19.82 52.05 -25.24
N LEU A 70 20.86 52.42 -26.01
CA LEU A 70 21.15 51.81 -27.30
C LEU A 70 21.50 50.33 -27.17
N PHE A 71 22.32 49.98 -26.18
CA PHE A 71 22.65 48.59 -25.87
C PHE A 71 21.39 47.79 -25.52
N GLU A 72 20.50 48.31 -24.68
CA GLU A 72 19.28 47.61 -24.29
C GLU A 72 18.28 47.48 -25.45
N LEU A 73 18.18 48.50 -26.32
CA LEU A 73 17.33 48.45 -27.51
C LEU A 73 17.79 47.36 -28.49
N VAL A 74 19.09 47.14 -28.62
CA VAL A 74 19.66 46.15 -29.56
C VAL A 74 20.47 45.10 -28.80
N CYS A 75 19.93 44.65 -27.67
CA CYS A 75 20.63 43.71 -26.80
C CYS A 75 20.89 42.38 -27.53
N PRO A 76 22.15 41.89 -27.58
CA PRO A 76 22.45 40.59 -28.15
C PRO A 76 21.67 39.47 -27.46
N HIS A 77 21.14 38.51 -28.23
CA HIS A 77 20.35 37.41 -27.68
C HIS A 77 21.10 36.65 -26.59
N TRP A 78 22.37 36.27 -26.82
CA TRP A 78 23.14 35.47 -25.87
C TRP A 78 23.28 36.18 -24.51
N PHE A 79 23.43 37.52 -24.51
CA PHE A 79 23.57 38.31 -23.30
C PHE A 79 22.23 38.41 -22.56
N ALA A 80 21.15 38.68 -23.29
CA ALA A 80 19.80 38.70 -22.71
C ALA A 80 19.45 37.34 -22.06
N ALA A 81 19.72 36.23 -22.76
CA ALA A 81 19.48 34.89 -22.25
C ALA A 81 20.32 34.59 -21.00
N TRP A 82 21.62 34.91 -21.00
CA TRP A 82 22.48 34.74 -19.83
C TRP A 82 21.99 35.59 -18.65
N ARG A 83 21.67 36.87 -18.87
CA ARG A 83 21.22 37.82 -17.84
C ARG A 83 19.91 37.37 -17.21
N ASP A 84 18.93 36.97 -18.03
CA ASP A 84 17.63 36.49 -17.56
C ASP A 84 17.74 35.16 -16.82
N LEU A 85 18.55 34.22 -17.31
CA LEU A 85 18.79 32.95 -16.63
C LEU A 85 19.47 33.17 -15.27
N THR A 86 20.48 34.04 -15.22
CA THR A 86 21.18 34.39 -13.98
C THR A 86 20.21 35.03 -12.98
N TRP A 87 19.37 35.96 -13.45
CA TRP A 87 18.36 36.58 -12.60
C TRP A 87 17.30 35.60 -12.12
N LYS A 88 16.87 34.66 -12.96
CA LYS A 88 15.95 33.59 -12.57
C LYS A 88 16.54 32.72 -11.44
N ILE A 89 17.83 32.38 -11.51
CA ILE A 89 18.53 31.65 -10.44
C ILE A 89 18.54 32.47 -9.14
N VAL A 90 18.87 33.76 -9.22
CA VAL A 90 19.00 34.61 -8.04
C VAL A 90 17.64 34.98 -7.41
N GLN A 91 16.66 35.35 -8.22
CA GLN A 91 15.36 35.87 -7.77
C GLN A 91 14.35 34.75 -7.55
N ASP A 92 14.10 33.90 -8.54
CA ASP A 92 13.00 32.92 -8.45
C ASP A 92 13.38 31.71 -7.60
N PHE A 93 14.63 31.26 -7.71
CA PHE A 93 15.12 30.12 -6.92
C PHE A 93 15.82 30.54 -5.63
N GLY A 94 16.55 31.67 -5.65
CA GLY A 94 17.31 32.15 -4.50
C GLY A 94 16.52 33.03 -3.55
N ARG A 95 15.45 33.70 -3.98
CA ARG A 95 14.64 34.58 -3.12
C ARG A 95 13.18 34.14 -3.15
N GLY A 96 12.38 34.81 -2.35
CA GLY A 96 10.93 34.65 -2.35
C GLY A 96 10.24 35.56 -3.36
N GLU A 97 9.11 36.12 -2.94
CA GLU A 97 8.29 36.97 -3.81
C GLU A 97 9.03 38.22 -4.29
N LEU A 98 8.83 38.55 -5.57
CA LEU A 98 9.35 39.78 -6.17
C LEU A 98 8.70 41.00 -5.50
N ARG A 99 9.52 41.89 -4.93
CA ARG A 99 9.03 43.18 -4.45
C ARG A 99 8.64 44.04 -5.63
N LYS A 100 7.34 44.29 -5.78
CA LYS A 100 6.77 45.00 -6.92
C LYS A 100 7.14 46.49 -6.90
N ALA A 101 7.49 47.01 -8.06
CA ALA A 101 7.73 48.43 -8.30
C ALA A 101 6.38 49.17 -8.36
N GLN A 102 6.10 50.02 -7.37
CA GLN A 102 4.89 50.84 -7.33
C GLN A 102 5.00 52.11 -8.19
N ASP A 103 6.22 52.55 -8.44
CA ASP A 103 6.56 53.80 -9.12
C ASP A 103 7.10 53.58 -10.54
N MET A 104 6.83 52.43 -11.15
CA MET A 104 7.23 52.16 -12.54
C MET A 104 6.26 52.84 -13.52
N GLU A 105 6.77 53.77 -14.31
CA GLU A 105 5.98 54.57 -15.25
C GLU A 105 6.21 54.22 -16.72
N GLN A 106 7.43 53.81 -17.08
CA GLN A 106 7.76 53.52 -18.48
C GLN A 106 8.71 52.34 -18.61
N ASN A 107 8.36 51.36 -19.45
CA ASN A 107 9.25 50.30 -19.90
C ASN A 107 9.89 50.71 -21.25
N LEU A 108 11.22 50.62 -21.36
CA LEU A 108 11.96 51.06 -22.56
C LEU A 108 11.52 50.31 -23.83
N LEU A 109 11.34 48.99 -23.77
CA LEU A 109 10.94 48.18 -24.94
C LEU A 109 9.49 48.43 -25.37
N LYS A 110 8.71 49.11 -24.53
CA LYS A 110 7.32 49.55 -24.80
C LYS A 110 7.22 51.06 -25.08
N TYR A 111 8.32 51.80 -25.08
CA TYR A 111 8.31 53.25 -25.27
C TYR A 111 8.10 53.63 -26.74
N SER A 112 7.03 54.37 -27.04
CA SER A 112 6.62 54.68 -28.42
C SER A 112 7.71 55.37 -29.25
N GLY A 113 8.55 56.22 -28.64
CA GLY A 113 9.60 56.97 -29.34
C GLY A 113 10.74 56.11 -29.90
N SER A 114 11.05 54.98 -29.26
CA SER A 114 12.19 54.12 -29.64
C SER A 114 11.84 52.65 -29.89
N HIS A 115 10.63 52.18 -29.56
CA HIS A 115 10.26 50.76 -29.64
C HIS A 115 10.44 50.14 -31.04
N ARG A 116 10.31 50.92 -32.11
CA ARG A 116 10.52 50.47 -33.50
C ARG A 116 11.95 50.04 -33.80
N PHE A 117 12.90 50.50 -33.00
CA PHE A 117 14.31 50.13 -33.11
C PHE A 117 14.69 49.01 -32.11
N ALA A 118 13.75 48.59 -31.26
CA ALA A 118 14.00 47.60 -30.23
C ALA A 118 13.94 46.17 -30.80
N VAL A 119 15.01 45.41 -30.62
CA VAL A 119 15.06 43.97 -30.87
C VAL A 119 14.53 43.24 -29.64
N LYS A 120 13.49 42.43 -29.83
CA LYS A 120 12.78 41.73 -28.74
C LYS A 120 12.95 40.24 -28.88
N TRP A 121 13.59 39.63 -27.89
CA TRP A 121 13.78 38.18 -27.75
C TRP A 121 12.78 37.52 -26.80
N GLY A 122 11.89 38.32 -26.20
CA GLY A 122 11.09 37.90 -25.05
C GLY A 122 11.86 37.98 -23.73
N GLN A 123 12.88 38.84 -23.65
CA GLN A 123 13.68 39.00 -22.44
C GLN A 123 12.85 39.54 -21.26
N ARG A 124 13.12 39.01 -20.06
CA ARG A 124 12.50 39.37 -18.78
C ARG A 124 13.07 40.65 -18.22
N LEU A 125 14.41 40.76 -18.18
CA LEU A 125 15.08 41.95 -17.68
C LEU A 125 15.19 43.00 -18.78
N THR A 126 14.83 44.23 -18.45
CA THR A 126 15.03 45.40 -19.32
C THR A 126 15.23 46.69 -18.54
N LEU A 127 15.20 47.84 -19.20
CA LEU A 127 15.23 49.15 -18.55
C LEU A 127 13.82 49.69 -18.33
N GLY A 128 13.54 50.11 -17.10
CA GLY A 128 12.30 50.79 -16.69
C GLY A 128 12.60 52.14 -16.07
N SER A 129 11.66 53.09 -16.16
CA SER A 129 11.78 54.43 -15.61
C SER A 129 10.68 54.77 -14.63
N ARG A 130 11.04 55.57 -13.63
CA ARG A 130 10.11 56.15 -12.64
C ARG A 130 9.41 57.41 -13.14
N THR A 131 9.89 58.00 -14.23
CA THR A 131 9.29 59.18 -14.85
C THR A 131 8.43 58.76 -16.04
N LYS A 132 7.27 59.39 -16.19
CA LYS A 132 6.36 59.17 -17.32
C LYS A 132 6.79 60.00 -18.54
N SER A 133 6.42 59.52 -19.73
CA SER A 133 6.55 60.29 -20.96
C SER A 133 5.77 61.61 -20.87
N TRP A 134 6.33 62.68 -21.42
CA TRP A 134 5.65 63.96 -21.64
C TRP A 134 4.34 63.78 -22.42
N ARG A 135 4.26 62.76 -23.28
CA ARG A 135 3.03 62.41 -24.02
C ARG A 135 1.87 61.98 -23.12
N ARG A 136 2.16 61.48 -21.93
CA ARG A 136 1.17 61.10 -20.90
C ARG A 136 0.91 62.22 -19.89
N THR A 137 1.50 63.40 -20.08
CA THR A 137 1.29 64.56 -19.19
C THR A 137 0.25 65.50 -19.78
N HIS A 138 -0.38 66.32 -18.92
CA HIS A 138 -1.31 67.37 -19.33
C HIS A 138 -0.64 68.46 -20.19
N TYR A 139 0.68 68.41 -20.36
CA TYR A 139 1.45 69.29 -21.24
C TYR A 139 1.69 68.72 -22.65
N ASN A 140 1.04 67.62 -23.03
CA ASN A 140 1.27 67.01 -24.35
C ASN A 140 0.88 67.93 -25.51
N TYR A 141 -0.08 68.84 -25.33
CA TYR A 141 -0.46 69.83 -26.34
C TYR A 141 -0.19 71.25 -25.86
N ARG A 142 0.21 72.12 -26.78
CA ARG A 142 0.36 73.57 -26.56
C ARG A 142 -0.47 74.34 -27.58
N THR A 143 -1.09 75.41 -27.14
CA THR A 143 -1.81 76.38 -27.99
C THR A 143 -0.84 77.45 -28.48
N PHE A 144 -1.04 77.94 -29.71
CA PHE A 144 -0.25 79.07 -30.21
C PHE A 144 -0.69 80.40 -29.54
N PRO A 145 0.22 81.37 -29.39
CA PRO A 145 1.62 81.38 -29.82
C PRO A 145 2.50 80.55 -28.86
N VAL A 146 3.36 79.69 -29.42
CA VAL A 146 4.29 78.86 -28.65
C VAL A 146 5.64 78.81 -29.36
N GLU A 147 6.72 78.97 -28.61
CA GLU A 147 8.08 78.89 -29.14
C GLU A 147 8.49 77.45 -29.46
N PHE A 148 9.33 77.24 -30.48
CA PHE A 148 9.75 75.88 -30.87
C PHE A 148 10.48 75.15 -29.73
N GLN A 149 11.24 75.88 -28.91
CA GLN A 149 11.96 75.30 -27.77
C GLN A 149 11.02 74.78 -26.68
N GLU A 150 9.81 75.34 -26.56
CA GLU A 150 8.82 74.95 -25.55
C GLU A 150 8.06 73.66 -25.92
N ILE A 151 8.05 73.32 -27.21
CA ILE A 151 7.48 72.06 -27.72
C ILE A 151 8.53 70.96 -27.91
N ASN A 152 9.81 71.30 -27.99
CA ASN A 152 10.91 70.34 -28.07
C ASN A 152 11.35 69.90 -26.66
N ARG A 153 10.74 68.83 -26.15
CA ARG A 153 10.96 68.36 -24.79
C ARG A 153 12.18 67.45 -24.70
N PRO A 154 13.05 67.64 -23.69
CA PRO A 154 14.18 66.75 -23.47
C PRO A 154 13.72 65.38 -22.99
N TYR A 155 14.61 64.41 -23.14
CA TYR A 155 14.43 63.04 -22.69
C TYR A 155 14.06 62.94 -21.21
N PRO A 156 12.86 62.45 -20.83
CA PRO A 156 12.40 62.49 -19.45
C PRO A 156 12.85 61.30 -18.60
N PHE A 157 13.30 60.20 -19.20
CA PHE A 157 13.44 58.93 -18.52
C PHE A 157 14.74 58.83 -17.72
N GLN A 158 14.61 58.43 -16.47
CA GLN A 158 15.71 57.94 -15.64
C GLN A 158 15.58 56.42 -15.53
N PHE A 159 16.43 55.68 -16.26
CA PHE A 159 16.31 54.24 -16.33
C PHE A 159 17.03 53.51 -15.21
N ARG A 160 16.41 52.42 -14.76
CA ARG A 160 16.97 51.40 -13.89
C ARG A 160 16.63 50.02 -14.44
N LEU A 161 17.39 49.02 -14.02
CA LEU A 161 17.12 47.64 -14.40
C LEU A 161 15.79 47.18 -13.77
N LEU A 162 14.89 46.73 -14.63
CA LEU A 162 13.53 46.34 -14.36
C LEU A 162 13.38 44.86 -14.67
N ASP A 163 12.86 44.12 -13.70
CA ASP A 163 12.27 42.82 -13.90
C ASP A 163 10.82 42.99 -14.37
N SER A 164 10.51 42.53 -15.57
CA SER A 164 9.20 42.62 -16.19
C SER A 164 8.70 41.21 -16.56
N ASP A 165 8.22 40.48 -15.57
CA ASP A 165 7.62 39.16 -15.73
C ASP A 165 6.07 39.21 -15.61
N SER A 166 5.41 38.11 -15.99
CA SER A 166 3.98 37.85 -15.84
C SER A 166 3.43 38.08 -14.42
N SER A 167 4.27 37.92 -13.39
CA SER A 167 3.95 38.14 -11.98
C SER A 167 3.89 39.62 -11.55
N GLY A 168 4.43 40.53 -12.39
CA GLY A 168 4.46 41.97 -12.16
C GLY A 168 5.83 42.59 -12.49
N ASN A 169 5.93 43.91 -12.33
CA ASN A 169 7.20 44.63 -12.51
C ASN A 169 7.89 44.85 -11.16
N GLY A 170 9.21 44.66 -11.09
CA GLY A 170 10.02 44.88 -9.89
C GLY A 170 11.37 45.50 -10.22
N TRP A 171 11.87 46.38 -9.36
CA TRP A 171 13.23 46.92 -9.53
C TRP A 171 14.24 45.88 -9.05
N VAL A 172 15.24 45.59 -9.88
CA VAL A 172 16.30 44.62 -9.54
C VAL A 172 17.06 45.06 -8.28
N THR A 173 17.31 46.36 -8.14
CA THR A 173 18.02 46.96 -7.00
C THR A 173 17.26 46.85 -5.68
N ASP A 174 15.94 46.68 -5.72
CA ASP A 174 15.10 46.69 -4.52
C ASP A 174 14.99 45.29 -3.89
N GLN A 175 15.52 44.27 -4.59
CA GLN A 175 15.59 42.88 -4.13
C GLN A 175 16.87 42.69 -3.29
N THR A 176 16.84 43.16 -2.05
CA THR A 176 18.03 43.23 -1.16
C THR A 176 18.33 41.95 -0.38
N GLU A 177 17.41 40.99 -0.37
CA GLU A 177 17.59 39.73 0.36
C GLU A 177 18.71 38.89 -0.27
N SER A 178 19.54 38.27 0.58
CA SER A 178 20.59 37.38 0.11
C SER A 178 19.98 36.13 -0.52
N PRO A 179 20.32 35.80 -1.78
CA PRO A 179 19.77 34.62 -2.42
C PRO A 179 20.26 33.35 -1.72
N THR A 180 19.36 32.42 -1.45
CA THR A 180 19.61 31.12 -0.86
C THR A 180 18.70 30.07 -1.46
N VAL A 181 19.28 28.92 -1.84
CA VAL A 181 18.51 27.75 -2.27
C VAL A 181 18.20 26.81 -1.10
N LYS A 182 18.63 27.15 0.12
CA LYS A 182 18.48 26.27 1.30
C LYS A 182 17.04 25.77 1.48
N PRO A 183 15.98 26.60 1.39
CA PRO A 183 14.60 26.12 1.54
C PRO A 183 14.21 25.02 0.53
N TRP A 184 14.77 25.05 -0.68
CA TRP A 184 14.55 24.02 -1.72
C TRP A 184 15.35 22.73 -1.46
N CYS A 185 16.44 22.84 -0.68
CA CYS A 185 17.32 21.73 -0.31
C CYS A 185 17.07 21.24 1.13
N THR A 186 16.05 21.75 1.81
CA THR A 186 15.65 21.30 3.14
C THR A 186 14.46 20.36 3.02
N LEU A 187 14.65 19.12 3.45
CA LEU A 187 13.61 18.11 3.45
C LEU A 187 12.46 18.49 4.39
N ARG A 188 11.23 18.10 4.02
CA ARG A 188 10.02 18.38 4.80
C ARG A 188 9.50 17.11 5.45
N LEU A 189 9.18 17.21 6.74
CA LEU A 189 8.51 16.16 7.48
C LEU A 189 7.06 16.02 7.00
N SER A 190 6.56 14.80 7.00
CA SER A 190 5.15 14.52 6.74
C SER A 190 4.28 15.02 7.91
N GLN A 191 2.99 15.22 7.64
CA GLN A 191 2.03 15.45 8.72
C GLN A 191 1.95 14.21 9.61
N GLY A 192 2.09 14.39 10.93
CA GLY A 192 2.13 13.30 11.89
C GLY A 192 2.82 13.68 13.20
N ARG A 193 3.30 12.67 13.92
CA ARG A 193 3.83 12.84 15.29
C ARG A 193 5.07 13.72 15.39
N TYR A 194 5.84 13.89 14.31
CA TYR A 194 7.04 14.74 14.26
C TYR A 194 6.79 16.14 13.65
N SER A 195 5.55 16.51 13.31
CA SER A 195 5.30 17.75 12.55
C SER A 195 5.75 19.03 13.26
N ASN A 196 5.74 19.06 14.59
CA ASN A 196 6.23 20.16 15.41
C ASN A 196 7.78 20.24 15.48
N LEU A 197 8.50 19.25 14.94
CA LEU A 197 9.95 19.13 14.99
C LEU A 197 10.65 19.56 13.68
N GLN A 198 9.93 20.19 12.75
CA GLN A 198 10.50 20.65 11.47
C GLN A 198 11.70 21.60 11.65
N TYR A 199 11.74 22.38 12.74
CA TYR A 199 12.85 23.28 13.04
C TYR A 199 14.21 22.54 13.16
N ALA A 200 14.21 21.30 13.65
CA ALA A 200 15.40 20.47 13.77
C ALA A 200 15.90 19.96 12.41
N VAL A 201 15.03 19.90 11.40
CA VAL A 201 15.38 19.62 10.01
C VAL A 201 15.80 20.91 9.28
N ASP A 202 15.18 22.05 9.60
CA ASP A 202 15.49 23.33 8.95
C ASP A 202 16.88 23.87 9.33
N SER A 203 17.38 23.54 10.52
CA SER A 203 18.61 24.11 11.07
C SER A 203 19.31 23.19 12.06
N PHE A 204 20.58 23.46 12.29
CA PHE A 204 21.41 22.87 13.35
C PHE A 204 21.81 23.89 14.42
N ARG A 205 21.21 25.10 14.38
CA ARG A 205 21.57 26.23 15.25
C ARG A 205 20.96 26.15 16.65
N HIS A 206 19.99 25.26 16.86
CA HIS A 206 19.41 25.04 18.17
C HIS A 206 20.38 24.26 19.08
N THR A 207 20.21 24.44 20.38
CA THR A 207 21.03 23.75 21.39
C THR A 207 20.27 22.59 22.01
N GLN A 208 20.98 21.63 22.61
CA GLN A 208 20.35 20.55 23.35
C GLN A 208 19.51 21.07 24.52
N ASN A 209 19.94 22.14 25.18
CA ASN A 209 19.19 22.77 26.27
C ASN A 209 17.84 23.33 25.80
N GLN A 210 17.79 23.92 24.60
CA GLN A 210 16.52 24.38 24.01
C GLN A 210 15.57 23.20 23.74
N VAL A 211 16.09 22.08 23.22
CA VAL A 211 15.28 20.86 23.03
C VAL A 211 14.72 20.35 24.35
N LEU A 212 15.51 20.40 25.43
CA LEU A 212 15.06 20.01 26.76
C LEU A 212 14.02 20.97 27.35
N GLU A 213 14.13 22.27 27.08
CA GLU A 213 13.14 23.27 27.48
C GLU A 213 11.80 23.07 26.75
N ASP A 214 11.85 22.69 25.46
CA ASP A 214 10.69 22.49 24.60
C ASP A 214 9.94 21.16 24.82
N GLN A 215 10.28 20.38 25.83
CA GLN A 215 9.64 19.11 26.16
C GLN A 215 8.12 19.23 26.36
N ALA A 216 7.63 20.38 26.82
CA ALA A 216 6.20 20.66 26.95
C ALA A 216 5.46 20.65 25.60
N HIS A 217 6.16 20.88 24.49
CA HIS A 217 5.61 20.83 23.14
C HIS A 217 5.64 19.42 22.54
N CYS A 218 6.09 18.40 23.28
CA CYS A 218 6.15 17.02 22.80
C CYS A 218 4.76 16.49 22.42
N HIS A 219 4.67 15.82 21.26
CA HIS A 219 3.42 15.21 20.82
C HIS A 219 3.05 14.01 21.71
N GLN A 220 1.77 13.83 22.03
CA GLN A 220 1.30 12.81 22.99
C GLN A 220 1.64 11.36 22.57
N SER A 221 1.85 11.12 21.28
CA SER A 221 2.23 9.81 20.74
C SER A 221 3.75 9.59 20.62
N LEU A 222 4.57 10.59 20.98
CA LEU A 222 6.02 10.47 21.03
C LEU A 222 6.44 10.26 22.48
N SER A 223 7.40 9.36 22.70
CA SER A 223 8.05 9.30 24.00
C SER A 223 8.95 10.53 24.19
N LEU A 224 9.11 10.96 25.44
CA LEU A 224 9.99 12.07 25.77
C LEU A 224 11.44 11.81 25.34
N HIS A 225 11.90 10.57 25.48
CA HIS A 225 13.22 10.14 25.03
C HIS A 225 13.38 10.26 23.51
N GLU A 226 12.37 9.86 22.74
CA GLU A 226 12.38 9.95 21.28
C GLU A 226 12.34 11.41 20.80
N PHE A 227 11.53 12.25 21.44
CA PHE A 227 11.49 13.70 21.18
C PHE A 227 12.86 14.35 21.41
N VAL A 228 13.49 14.08 22.56
CA VAL A 228 14.81 14.61 22.89
C VAL A 228 15.87 14.08 21.93
N ALA A 229 15.88 12.79 21.62
CA ALA A 229 16.84 12.20 20.69
C ALA A 229 16.71 12.81 19.29
N PHE A 230 15.48 13.01 18.79
CA PHE A 230 15.22 13.64 17.49
C PHE A 230 15.72 15.08 17.46
N GLY A 231 15.32 15.90 18.42
CA GLY A 231 15.74 17.31 18.48
C GLY A 231 17.25 17.45 18.66
N CYS A 232 17.88 16.60 19.47
CA CYS A 232 19.31 16.67 19.79
C CYS A 232 20.22 16.14 18.66
N LEU A 233 19.74 15.29 17.75
CA LEU A 233 20.58 14.69 16.70
C LEU A 233 21.32 15.78 15.89
N ARG A 234 20.61 16.86 15.55
CA ARG A 234 21.15 17.99 14.78
C ARG A 234 21.49 19.22 15.60
N ALA A 235 21.43 19.15 16.93
CA ALA A 235 21.78 20.27 17.79
C ALA A 235 23.32 20.47 17.81
N GLY A 236 23.80 21.43 17.02
CA GLY A 236 25.22 21.74 16.86
C GLY A 236 25.84 21.14 15.59
N GLU A 237 26.51 21.98 14.80
CA GLU A 237 26.98 21.63 13.44
C GLU A 237 27.99 20.48 13.40
N ARG A 238 29.05 20.57 14.23
CA ARG A 238 30.20 19.64 14.22
C ARG A 238 29.91 18.28 14.85
N VAL A 239 28.86 18.19 15.67
CA VAL A 239 28.56 16.99 16.46
C VAL A 239 27.50 16.11 15.81
N GLN A 240 26.90 16.53 14.68
CA GLN A 240 25.82 15.81 14.01
C GLN A 240 26.18 14.35 13.72
N TRP A 241 27.37 14.09 13.17
CA TRP A 241 27.83 12.74 12.84
C TRP A 241 28.12 11.88 14.08
N LEU A 242 28.66 12.47 15.14
CA LEU A 242 28.84 11.78 16.42
C LEU A 242 27.50 11.40 17.04
N ASN A 243 26.52 12.31 16.98
CA ASN A 243 25.16 12.03 17.41
C ASN A 243 24.52 10.93 16.55
N ILE A 244 24.72 10.93 15.22
CA ILE A 244 24.23 9.87 14.34
C ILE A 244 24.79 8.52 14.76
N VAL A 245 26.11 8.38 14.98
CA VAL A 245 26.71 7.11 15.43
C VAL A 245 26.14 6.68 16.78
N ARG A 246 25.96 7.61 17.72
CA ARG A 246 25.34 7.34 19.02
C ARG A 246 23.90 6.84 18.87
N GLU A 247 23.08 7.52 18.06
CA GLU A 247 21.67 7.14 17.85
C GLU A 247 21.55 5.85 17.05
N LEU A 248 22.47 5.58 16.12
CA LEU A 248 22.58 4.28 15.48
C LEU A 248 22.83 3.18 16.50
N ALA A 249 23.60 3.39 17.56
CA ALA A 249 23.82 2.40 18.61
C ALA A 249 22.70 2.35 19.67
N SER A 250 21.83 3.36 19.70
CA SER A 250 20.74 3.54 20.68
C SER A 250 19.44 2.88 20.22
N THR A 251 18.47 2.74 21.13
CA THR A 251 17.07 2.39 20.82
C THR A 251 16.12 3.59 20.96
N ALA A 252 16.66 4.80 21.21
CA ALA A 252 15.86 6.00 21.45
C ALA A 252 15.13 6.52 20.20
N LEU A 253 15.70 6.29 19.01
CA LEU A 253 15.09 6.62 17.73
C LEU A 253 14.77 5.34 16.94
N SER A 254 13.54 5.23 16.46
CA SER A 254 13.18 4.20 15.49
C SER A 254 13.71 4.60 14.12
N LEU A 255 14.76 3.93 13.64
CA LEU A 255 15.32 4.18 12.30
C LEU A 255 14.39 3.74 11.17
N ASN A 256 13.37 2.94 11.48
CA ASN A 256 12.37 2.51 10.51
C ASN A 256 11.28 3.57 10.25
N GLU A 257 11.37 4.71 10.92
CA GLU A 257 10.47 5.85 10.73
C GLU A 257 11.01 6.83 9.69
N GLU A 258 10.22 7.10 8.66
CA GLU A 258 10.63 7.98 7.56
C GLU A 258 10.99 9.40 8.02
N SER A 259 10.36 9.91 9.08
CA SER A 259 10.70 11.21 9.67
C SER A 259 12.12 11.24 10.26
N VAL A 260 12.56 10.13 10.87
CA VAL A 260 13.94 9.98 11.38
C VAL A 260 14.92 9.85 10.21
N GLY A 261 14.56 9.08 9.18
CA GLY A 261 15.31 9.00 7.93
C GLY A 261 15.51 10.36 7.27
N ILE A 262 14.48 11.20 7.23
CA ILE A 262 14.55 12.59 6.72
C ILE A 262 15.55 13.42 7.51
N LEU A 263 15.49 13.37 8.85
CA LEU A 263 16.40 14.13 9.71
C LEU A 263 17.86 13.74 9.47
N ILE A 264 18.13 12.43 9.36
CA ILE A 264 19.48 11.92 9.10
C ILE A 264 19.93 12.31 7.69
N ARG A 265 19.10 12.10 6.65
CA ARG A 265 19.42 12.51 5.27
C ARG A 265 19.74 14.00 5.18
N GLN A 266 18.99 14.84 5.88
CA GLN A 266 19.26 16.28 5.95
C GLN A 266 20.64 16.56 6.56
N ALA A 267 21.01 15.91 7.68
CA ALA A 267 22.33 16.07 8.29
C ALA A 267 23.47 15.57 7.38
N VAL A 268 23.24 14.50 6.63
CA VAL A 268 24.23 13.85 5.76
C VAL A 268 24.48 14.63 4.47
N TRP A 269 23.44 15.25 3.90
CA TRP A 269 23.52 15.98 2.63
C TRP A 269 23.68 17.49 2.78
N GLU A 270 23.37 18.08 3.94
CA GLU A 270 23.56 19.50 4.16
C GLU A 270 25.06 19.85 4.22
N LEU A 271 25.47 20.75 3.31
CA LEU A 271 26.86 21.08 3.06
C LEU A 271 27.58 21.74 4.26
N GLY A 272 26.84 22.46 5.11
CA GLY A 272 27.38 23.17 6.27
C GLY A 272 28.18 24.45 5.97
N THR A 273 28.72 25.05 7.01
CA THR A 273 29.56 26.25 7.03
C THR A 273 30.94 25.95 6.41
N PRO A 274 31.50 26.86 5.58
CA PRO A 274 32.84 26.64 5.02
C PRO A 274 33.89 26.67 6.14
N SER A 275 34.82 25.71 6.11
CA SER A 275 35.99 25.73 6.98
C SER A 275 37.07 26.62 6.38
N LYS A 276 37.85 27.29 7.23
CA LYS A 276 39.06 28.03 6.80
C LYS A 276 40.31 27.16 6.81
N SER A 277 40.28 26.02 7.49
CA SER A 277 41.46 25.21 7.83
C SER A 277 41.43 23.80 7.24
N ALA A 278 40.39 23.46 6.47
CA ALA A 278 40.14 22.12 5.97
C ALA A 278 39.39 22.18 4.63
N ASP A 279 39.63 21.19 3.77
CA ASP A 279 38.86 21.01 2.53
C ASP A 279 37.43 20.56 2.82
N LEU A 280 37.25 19.79 3.90
CA LEU A 280 35.94 19.43 4.43
C LEU A 280 35.31 20.58 5.21
N ARG A 281 34.00 20.73 5.04
CA ARG A 281 33.19 21.75 5.72
C ARG A 281 32.88 21.35 7.16
N GLU A 282 32.50 22.32 7.98
CA GLU A 282 32.40 22.16 9.43
C GLU A 282 31.50 20.99 9.87
N ALA A 283 30.39 20.78 9.16
CA ALA A 283 29.48 19.66 9.41
C ALA A 283 30.07 18.27 9.11
N HIS A 284 31.08 18.16 8.24
CA HIS A 284 31.67 16.89 7.78
C HIS A 284 33.11 16.68 8.23
N ARG A 285 33.68 17.61 9.00
CA ARG A 285 35.08 17.59 9.41
C ARG A 285 35.51 16.33 10.16
N VAL A 286 34.57 15.66 10.84
CA VAL A 286 34.86 14.42 11.57
C VAL A 286 35.46 13.30 10.69
N PHE A 287 35.24 13.34 9.38
CA PHE A 287 35.80 12.37 8.43
C PHE A 287 37.31 12.54 8.17
N GLU A 288 37.93 13.62 8.65
CA GLU A 288 39.39 13.73 8.71
C GLU A 288 40.00 12.69 9.66
N ASP A 289 39.22 12.21 10.64
CA ASP A 289 39.60 11.15 11.55
C ASP A 289 39.19 9.78 10.99
N ILE A 290 40.20 8.99 10.61
CA ILE A 290 40.01 7.64 10.07
C ILE A 290 39.30 6.74 11.10
N SER A 291 39.60 6.89 12.39
CA SER A 291 39.03 6.07 13.46
C SER A 291 37.52 6.28 13.60
N PHE A 292 37.04 7.50 13.33
CA PHE A 292 35.61 7.78 13.27
C PHE A 292 34.95 7.02 12.11
N SER A 293 35.55 7.03 10.93
CA SER A 293 35.01 6.32 9.76
C SER A 293 34.93 4.81 9.98
N GLU A 294 35.96 4.24 10.62
CA GLU A 294 35.98 2.82 11.01
C GLU A 294 34.87 2.49 12.01
N CYS A 295 34.70 3.32 13.05
CA CYS A 295 33.66 3.16 14.06
C CYS A 295 32.25 3.28 13.47
N LEU A 296 32.04 4.23 12.56
CA LEU A 296 30.78 4.39 11.83
C LEU A 296 30.48 3.14 11.01
N LEU A 297 31.41 2.68 10.16
CA LEU A 297 31.21 1.50 9.31
C LEU A 297 30.94 0.24 10.14
N GLU A 298 31.67 0.02 11.23
CA GLU A 298 31.41 -1.11 12.14
C GLU A 298 30.00 -1.03 12.75
N THR A 299 29.54 0.17 13.08
CA THR A 299 28.18 0.38 13.62
C THR A 299 27.11 0.14 12.55
N LEU A 300 27.36 0.53 11.30
CA LEU A 300 26.47 0.23 10.17
C LEU A 300 26.40 -1.29 9.91
N GLU A 301 27.53 -1.99 9.92
CA GLU A 301 27.62 -3.44 9.75
C GLU A 301 26.82 -4.18 10.83
N ARG A 302 27.04 -3.87 12.10
CA ARG A 302 26.29 -4.45 13.23
C ARG A 302 24.79 -4.22 13.12
N ARG A 303 24.37 -3.06 12.61
CA ARG A 303 22.95 -2.76 12.40
C ARG A 303 22.36 -3.50 11.21
N LEU A 304 23.10 -3.64 10.11
CA LEU A 304 22.68 -4.45 8.98
C LEU A 304 22.42 -5.90 9.40
N ASP A 305 23.32 -6.49 10.19
CA ASP A 305 23.18 -7.85 10.73
C ASP A 305 21.86 -8.02 11.51
N SER A 306 21.47 -7.01 12.30
CA SER A 306 20.26 -7.06 13.11
C SER A 306 18.94 -7.00 12.33
N ILE A 307 18.97 -6.47 11.10
CA ILE A 307 17.78 -6.28 10.28
C ILE A 307 17.71 -7.23 9.07
N GLU A 308 18.79 -7.95 8.74
CA GLU A 308 18.92 -8.78 7.54
C GLU A 308 17.74 -9.76 7.31
N ALA A 309 17.14 -10.29 8.38
CA ALA A 309 16.01 -11.21 8.28
C ALA A 309 14.61 -10.52 8.22
N ASN A 310 14.54 -9.19 8.32
CA ASN A 310 13.28 -8.45 8.47
C ASN A 310 13.14 -7.34 7.42
N TRP A 311 12.52 -7.65 6.28
CA TRP A 311 12.26 -6.69 5.20
C TRP A 311 11.35 -5.51 5.60
N ASN A 312 10.68 -5.56 6.75
CA ASN A 312 9.93 -4.41 7.25
C ASN A 312 10.85 -3.26 7.67
N GLU A 313 12.14 -3.50 7.91
CA GLU A 313 13.18 -2.52 8.28
C GLU A 313 13.82 -1.81 7.07
N HIS A 314 13.07 -1.62 5.99
CA HIS A 314 13.59 -1.04 4.75
C HIS A 314 13.99 0.43 4.87
N HIS A 315 13.29 1.24 5.70
CA HIS A 315 13.71 2.63 5.96
C HIS A 315 15.03 2.67 6.75
N THR A 316 15.22 1.72 7.68
CA THR A 316 16.49 1.55 8.40
C THR A 316 17.60 1.25 7.40
N LEU A 317 17.44 0.25 6.53
CA LEU A 317 18.44 -0.10 5.52
C LEU A 317 18.77 1.06 4.59
N GLN A 318 17.75 1.81 4.13
CA GLN A 318 17.97 3.01 3.32
C GLN A 318 18.86 4.02 4.03
N THR A 319 18.61 4.26 5.33
CA THR A 319 19.41 5.16 6.15
C THR A 319 20.86 4.69 6.27
N LEU A 320 21.10 3.39 6.51
CA LEU A 320 22.44 2.83 6.57
C LEU A 320 23.19 3.00 5.24
N ILE A 321 22.52 2.77 4.11
CA ILE A 321 23.10 2.94 2.76
C ILE A 321 23.46 4.39 2.51
N VAL A 322 22.59 5.35 2.86
CA VAL A 322 22.89 6.79 2.70
C VAL A 322 24.12 7.20 3.49
N LEU A 323 24.27 6.70 4.72
CA LEU A 323 25.44 6.97 5.55
C LEU A 323 26.71 6.39 4.93
N ALA A 324 26.68 5.12 4.50
CA ALA A 324 27.83 4.48 3.86
C ALA A 324 28.23 5.16 2.53
N LEU A 325 27.26 5.54 1.70
CA LEU A 325 27.52 6.31 0.47
C LEU A 325 28.22 7.63 0.79
N ARG A 326 27.79 8.33 1.84
CA ARG A 326 28.42 9.59 2.21
C ARG A 326 29.82 9.39 2.78
N THR A 327 30.04 8.35 3.59
CA THR A 327 31.38 7.97 4.06
C THR A 327 32.30 7.68 2.88
N LEU A 328 31.83 6.96 1.86
CA LEU A 328 32.58 6.69 0.64
C LEU A 328 32.95 7.99 -0.10
N SER A 329 31.99 8.91 -0.30
CA SER A 329 32.24 10.18 -1.00
C SER A 329 33.11 11.18 -0.23
N LEU A 330 33.21 11.07 1.10
CA LEU A 330 33.98 11.98 1.95
C LEU A 330 35.37 11.43 2.33
N SER A 331 35.66 10.17 2.04
CA SER A 331 36.93 9.53 2.39
C SER A 331 37.87 9.44 1.18
N GLU A 332 39.10 9.89 1.35
CA GLU A 332 40.19 9.69 0.39
C GLU A 332 41.04 8.45 0.74
N VAL A 333 40.81 7.85 1.92
CA VAL A 333 41.57 6.70 2.42
C VAL A 333 41.06 5.42 1.78
N GLY A 334 41.89 4.79 0.94
CA GLY A 334 41.52 3.61 0.16
C GLY A 334 40.96 2.44 0.97
N VAL A 335 41.46 2.21 2.19
CA VAL A 335 40.95 1.16 3.09
C VAL A 335 39.50 1.42 3.52
N VAL A 336 39.18 2.66 3.86
CA VAL A 336 37.81 3.09 4.25
C VAL A 336 36.89 3.02 3.04
N VAL A 337 37.38 3.45 1.86
CA VAL A 337 36.62 3.38 0.60
C VAL A 337 36.25 1.94 0.25
N GLU A 338 37.21 1.00 0.29
CA GLU A 338 36.91 -0.41 -0.01
C GLU A 338 35.99 -1.03 1.05
N ARG A 339 36.14 -0.71 2.34
CA ARG A 339 35.23 -1.20 3.38
C ARG A 339 33.80 -0.67 3.22
N ALA A 340 33.65 0.62 2.91
CA ALA A 340 32.33 1.20 2.60
C ALA A 340 31.72 0.59 1.33
N ALA A 341 32.52 0.34 0.29
CA ALA A 341 32.09 -0.36 -0.91
C ALA A 341 31.65 -1.80 -0.61
N ALA A 342 32.40 -2.53 0.23
CA ALA A 342 32.05 -3.88 0.68
C ALA A 342 30.73 -3.90 1.48
N PHE A 343 30.52 -2.93 2.37
CA PHE A 343 29.24 -2.76 3.07
C PHE A 343 28.07 -2.53 2.10
N LEU A 344 28.26 -1.69 1.07
CA LEU A 344 27.24 -1.45 0.04
C LEU A 344 26.96 -2.71 -0.78
N ARG A 345 27.98 -3.51 -1.12
CA ARG A 345 27.80 -4.81 -1.80
C ARG A 345 27.00 -5.79 -0.93
N ARG A 346 27.32 -5.89 0.36
CA ARG A 346 26.55 -6.70 1.31
C ARG A 346 25.10 -6.23 1.42
N SER A 347 24.87 -4.92 1.46
CA SER A 347 23.52 -4.34 1.47
C SER A 347 22.71 -4.75 0.23
N ARG A 348 23.33 -4.84 -0.96
CA ARG A 348 22.66 -5.34 -2.18
C ARG A 348 22.21 -6.79 -2.03
N GLN A 349 23.04 -7.65 -1.46
CA GLN A 349 22.69 -9.06 -1.22
C GLN A 349 21.46 -9.15 -0.30
N VAL A 350 21.42 -8.40 0.80
CA VAL A 350 20.25 -8.33 1.70
C VAL A 350 19.01 -7.85 0.95
N THR A 351 19.10 -6.77 0.15
CA THR A 351 17.94 -6.31 -0.65
C THR A 351 17.46 -7.36 -1.64
N MET A 352 18.35 -8.15 -2.25
CA MET A 352 17.95 -9.21 -3.19
C MET A 352 17.28 -10.39 -2.49
N GLN A 353 17.76 -10.78 -1.31
CA GLN A 353 17.10 -11.80 -0.49
C GLN A 353 15.69 -11.36 -0.10
N TRP A 354 15.52 -10.08 0.27
CA TRP A 354 14.20 -9.51 0.54
C TRP A 354 13.31 -9.51 -0.69
N ILE A 355 13.81 -9.09 -1.86
CA ILE A 355 13.07 -9.13 -3.13
C ILE A 355 12.62 -10.56 -3.44
N GLY A 356 13.50 -11.56 -3.32
CA GLY A 356 13.16 -12.97 -3.56
C GLY A 356 12.06 -13.49 -2.62
N SER A 357 12.15 -13.13 -1.34
CA SER A 357 11.15 -13.49 -0.32
C SER A 357 9.79 -12.82 -0.59
N LEU A 358 9.80 -11.54 -0.98
CA LEU A 358 8.61 -10.78 -1.33
C LEU A 358 7.92 -11.35 -2.57
N ILE A 359 8.67 -11.66 -3.64
CA ILE A 359 8.12 -12.28 -4.86
C ILE A 359 7.47 -13.63 -4.54
N THR A 360 8.14 -14.47 -3.75
CA THR A 360 7.61 -15.80 -3.37
C THR A 360 6.32 -15.67 -2.56
N THR A 361 6.24 -14.68 -1.67
CA THR A 361 5.03 -14.40 -0.88
C THR A 361 3.90 -13.91 -1.79
N LEU A 362 4.20 -13.04 -2.76
CA LEU A 362 3.24 -12.49 -3.73
C LEU A 362 2.63 -13.58 -4.62
N ASP A 363 3.42 -14.57 -5.05
CA ASP A 363 2.96 -15.73 -5.82
C ASP A 363 1.96 -16.60 -5.03
N SER A 364 1.99 -16.55 -3.69
CA SER A 364 1.16 -17.36 -2.79
C SER A 364 -0.12 -16.68 -2.32
N GLN A 365 -0.22 -15.34 -2.40
CA GLN A 365 -1.31 -14.53 -1.83
C GLN A 365 -2.30 -14.00 -2.89
N THR A 366 -3.51 -13.63 -2.47
CA THR A 366 -4.58 -13.08 -3.34
C THR A 366 -5.18 -11.81 -2.76
N GLY A 367 -5.37 -10.75 -3.56
CA GLY A 367 -6.16 -9.56 -3.18
C GLY A 367 -5.35 -8.31 -2.82
N VAL A 368 -5.89 -7.47 -1.93
CA VAL A 368 -5.41 -6.11 -1.56
C VAL A 368 -3.98 -6.08 -1.02
N GLU A 369 -3.55 -7.15 -0.33
CA GLU A 369 -2.16 -7.32 0.15
C GLU A 369 -1.13 -7.29 -1.00
N SER A 370 -1.54 -7.64 -2.22
CA SER A 370 -0.69 -7.61 -3.42
C SER A 370 -0.21 -6.20 -3.78
N HIS A 371 -1.03 -5.16 -3.59
CA HIS A 371 -0.64 -3.79 -3.93
C HIS A 371 0.38 -3.20 -2.94
N ALA A 372 0.21 -3.45 -1.64
CA ALA A 372 1.15 -2.98 -0.63
C ALA A 372 2.53 -3.66 -0.78
N GLN A 373 2.53 -4.98 -1.01
CA GLN A 373 3.77 -5.70 -1.31
C GLN A 373 4.42 -5.26 -2.63
N GLN A 374 3.62 -4.93 -3.66
CA GLN A 374 4.16 -4.39 -4.91
C GLN A 374 4.82 -3.03 -4.71
N GLN A 375 4.23 -2.13 -3.90
CA GLN A 375 4.89 -0.89 -3.53
C GLN A 375 6.20 -1.16 -2.78
N LEU A 376 6.20 -2.13 -1.86
CA LEU A 376 7.40 -2.53 -1.14
C LEU A 376 8.51 -3.06 -2.07
N LEU A 377 8.18 -3.83 -3.12
CA LEU A 377 9.15 -4.25 -4.14
C LEU A 377 9.79 -3.05 -4.86
N VAL A 378 9.01 -2.01 -5.18
CA VAL A 378 9.53 -0.77 -5.76
C VAL A 378 10.49 -0.09 -4.78
N TRP A 379 10.14 0.01 -3.50
CA TRP A 379 10.98 0.61 -2.47
C TRP A 379 12.28 -0.15 -2.26
N VAL A 380 12.23 -1.46 -2.02
CA VAL A 380 13.43 -2.29 -1.79
C VAL A 380 14.32 -2.33 -3.04
N GLY A 381 13.74 -2.42 -4.23
CA GLY A 381 14.48 -2.32 -5.49
C GLY A 381 15.15 -0.94 -5.64
N GLY A 382 14.45 0.14 -5.31
CA GLY A 382 15.01 1.50 -5.29
C GLY A 382 16.14 1.67 -4.26
N ILE A 383 16.03 1.05 -3.09
CA ILE A 383 17.09 1.01 -2.07
C ILE A 383 18.33 0.25 -2.60
N CYS A 384 18.13 -0.84 -3.33
CA CYS A 384 19.24 -1.53 -4.00
C CYS A 384 19.93 -0.62 -5.02
N GLN A 385 19.17 0.07 -5.88
CA GLN A 385 19.69 1.04 -6.85
C GLN A 385 20.43 2.19 -6.16
N LEU A 386 19.94 2.66 -5.01
CA LEU A 386 20.56 3.74 -4.24
C LEU A 386 22.02 3.45 -3.90
N THR A 387 22.41 2.18 -3.74
CA THR A 387 23.80 1.77 -3.47
C THR A 387 24.79 2.13 -4.58
N TYR A 388 24.34 2.65 -5.72
CA TYR A 388 25.19 3.14 -6.82
C TYR A 388 25.17 4.67 -6.95
N ALA A 389 24.55 5.39 -6.01
CA ALA A 389 24.34 6.84 -6.07
C ALA A 389 25.60 7.65 -5.67
N VAL A 390 26.74 7.36 -6.29
CA VAL A 390 28.04 8.00 -6.04
C VAL A 390 28.46 8.92 -7.17
N GLU A 391 29.54 9.69 -7.00
CA GLU A 391 30.19 10.46 -8.05
C GLU A 391 30.76 9.56 -9.16
N SER A 392 30.83 10.07 -10.40
CA SER A 392 31.22 9.26 -11.57
C SER A 392 32.59 8.57 -11.44
N HIS A 393 33.52 9.14 -10.69
CA HIS A 393 34.85 8.57 -10.47
C HIS A 393 34.84 7.38 -9.48
N LEU A 394 33.83 7.25 -8.63
CA LEU A 394 33.65 6.15 -7.67
C LEU A 394 32.79 5.01 -8.23
N VAL A 395 32.12 5.21 -9.37
CA VAL A 395 31.31 4.16 -10.01
C VAL A 395 32.09 2.87 -10.28
N PRO A 396 33.37 2.90 -10.73
CA PRO A 396 34.15 1.67 -10.93
C PRO A 396 34.45 0.88 -9.65
N GLU A 397 34.43 1.52 -8.48
CA GLU A 397 34.60 0.84 -7.18
C GLU A 397 33.36 0.02 -6.82
N LEU A 398 32.18 0.52 -7.20
CA LEU A 398 30.89 -0.07 -6.86
C LEU A 398 30.30 -0.96 -7.95
N LEU A 399 30.79 -0.85 -9.18
CA LEU A 399 30.35 -1.61 -10.34
C LEU A 399 31.59 -2.23 -10.99
N ARG A 400 32.14 -3.24 -10.29
CA ARG A 400 33.43 -3.89 -10.60
C ARG A 400 33.25 -5.33 -11.07
N SER A 401 32.29 -6.07 -10.52
CA SER A 401 32.10 -7.51 -10.78
C SER A 401 30.79 -7.82 -11.53
N ALA A 402 30.70 -9.03 -12.09
CA ALA A 402 29.46 -9.55 -12.64
C ALA A 402 28.31 -9.58 -11.61
N GLU A 403 28.62 -9.79 -10.33
CA GLU A 403 27.64 -9.74 -9.23
C GLU A 403 27.11 -8.32 -9.01
N ASP A 404 27.98 -7.30 -9.06
CA ASP A 404 27.55 -5.90 -9.00
C ASP A 404 26.63 -5.55 -10.18
N LEU A 405 26.95 -6.06 -11.37
CA LEU A 405 26.14 -5.86 -12.57
C LEU A 405 24.78 -6.55 -12.44
N PHE A 406 24.75 -7.78 -11.92
CA PHE A 406 23.53 -8.54 -11.64
C PHE A 406 22.59 -7.77 -10.71
N HIS A 407 23.08 -7.27 -9.57
CA HIS A 407 22.28 -6.55 -8.59
C HIS A 407 21.63 -5.28 -9.18
N LEU A 408 22.42 -4.47 -9.90
CA LEU A 408 21.93 -3.25 -10.55
C LEU A 408 20.81 -3.55 -11.54
N ILE A 409 21.02 -4.54 -12.42
CA ILE A 409 20.06 -4.88 -13.48
C ILE A 409 18.81 -5.50 -12.89
N ARG A 410 18.96 -6.48 -11.98
CA ARG A 410 17.81 -7.15 -11.38
C ARG A 410 16.94 -6.19 -10.60
N ALA A 411 17.54 -5.30 -9.81
CA ALA A 411 16.81 -4.24 -9.11
C ALA A 411 16.07 -3.32 -10.09
N SER A 412 16.70 -2.96 -11.21
CA SER A 412 16.11 -2.08 -12.22
C SER A 412 14.93 -2.70 -12.95
N ILE A 413 15.02 -4.00 -13.28
CA ILE A 413 13.89 -4.76 -13.83
C ILE A 413 12.74 -4.79 -12.84
N ILE A 414 13.00 -5.14 -11.58
CA ILE A 414 11.96 -5.24 -10.54
C ILE A 414 11.28 -3.89 -10.29
N VAL A 415 12.03 -2.80 -10.19
CA VAL A 415 11.48 -1.46 -10.05
C VAL A 415 10.61 -1.13 -11.25
N PHE A 416 11.11 -1.35 -12.48
CA PHE A 416 10.34 -1.05 -13.68
C PHE A 416 9.04 -1.85 -13.77
N GLU A 417 9.08 -3.17 -13.56
CA GLU A 417 7.93 -4.07 -13.64
C GLU A 417 6.91 -3.83 -12.53
N SER A 418 7.37 -3.46 -11.33
CA SER A 418 6.51 -3.26 -10.16
C SER A 418 5.90 -1.86 -10.09
N MET A 419 6.43 -0.89 -10.84
CA MET A 419 5.95 0.49 -10.86
C MET A 419 4.62 0.65 -11.63
N PRO A 420 3.55 1.17 -10.99
CA PRO A 420 2.28 1.44 -11.68
C PRO A 420 2.41 2.46 -12.83
N PRO A 421 1.65 2.32 -13.93
CA PRO A 421 1.67 3.28 -15.04
C PRO A 421 1.34 4.72 -14.61
N GLU A 422 0.50 4.89 -13.59
CA GLU A 422 0.10 6.19 -13.02
C GLU A 422 1.26 6.91 -12.30
N MET A 423 2.18 6.14 -11.73
CA MET A 423 3.40 6.63 -11.10
C MET A 423 4.45 7.06 -12.15
N ARG A 424 4.30 6.62 -13.41
CA ARG A 424 5.10 7.09 -14.55
C ARG A 424 4.56 8.44 -15.03
N GLY A 425 4.79 9.48 -14.24
CA GLY A 425 4.69 10.88 -14.68
C GLY A 425 3.51 11.73 -14.16
N LYS A 426 2.77 11.32 -13.12
CA LYS A 426 1.65 12.15 -12.59
C LYS A 426 1.58 12.38 -11.08
N HIS A 427 2.34 11.67 -10.23
CA HIS A 427 2.30 11.83 -8.76
C HIS A 427 3.62 12.44 -8.20
N PRO A 428 3.60 13.48 -7.35
CA PRO A 428 4.82 14.19 -6.91
C PRO A 428 5.86 13.28 -6.23
N THR A 429 5.44 12.41 -5.31
CA THR A 429 6.34 11.50 -4.56
C THR A 429 6.92 10.39 -5.43
N ALA A 430 6.11 9.83 -6.34
CA ALA A 430 6.57 8.85 -7.32
C ALA A 430 7.52 9.47 -8.34
N THR A 431 7.36 10.77 -8.62
CA THR A 431 8.26 11.55 -9.50
C THR A 431 9.64 11.71 -8.86
N VAL A 432 9.75 11.86 -7.53
CA VAL A 432 11.04 11.99 -6.84
C VAL A 432 11.82 10.68 -6.84
N ALA A 433 11.18 9.56 -6.46
CA ALA A 433 11.82 8.25 -6.47
C ALA A 433 12.26 7.86 -7.89
N TRP A 434 11.40 8.10 -8.90
CA TRP A 434 11.74 7.85 -10.29
C TRP A 434 12.87 8.76 -10.79
N ALA A 435 12.84 10.07 -10.49
CA ALA A 435 13.91 10.99 -10.86
C ALA A 435 15.26 10.60 -10.22
N GLN A 436 15.24 10.09 -8.99
CA GLN A 436 16.43 9.57 -8.32
C GLN A 436 16.97 8.33 -9.03
N THR A 437 16.13 7.33 -9.31
CA THR A 437 16.51 6.14 -10.08
C THR A 437 17.06 6.51 -11.45
N SER A 438 16.39 7.38 -12.21
CA SER A 438 16.86 7.81 -13.53
C SER A 438 18.22 8.51 -13.47
N ARG A 439 18.47 9.32 -12.43
CA ARG A 439 19.79 9.96 -12.22
C ARG A 439 20.89 8.94 -11.92
N ILE A 440 20.59 7.91 -11.12
CA ILE A 440 21.54 6.84 -10.81
C ILE A 440 21.87 6.06 -12.09
N LEU A 441 20.84 5.58 -12.80
CA LEU A 441 21.01 4.79 -14.02
C LEU A 441 21.76 5.55 -15.11
N HIS A 442 21.43 6.83 -15.32
CA HIS A 442 22.18 7.67 -16.26
C HIS A 442 23.64 7.85 -15.85
N ARG A 443 23.93 7.92 -14.54
CA ARG A 443 25.32 8.08 -14.07
C ARG A 443 26.15 6.81 -14.25
N VAL A 444 25.55 5.64 -14.07
CA VAL A 444 26.25 4.35 -14.22
C VAL A 444 26.24 3.81 -15.65
N GLU A 445 25.41 4.36 -16.54
CA GLU A 445 25.18 3.87 -17.92
C GLU A 445 26.48 3.52 -18.68
N ALA A 446 27.44 4.44 -18.70
CA ALA A 446 28.70 4.25 -19.42
C ALA A 446 29.49 3.04 -18.89
N ARG A 447 29.53 2.87 -17.56
CA ARG A 447 30.21 1.74 -16.91
C ARG A 447 29.43 0.45 -17.10
N THR A 448 28.11 0.47 -16.96
CA THR A 448 27.24 -0.69 -17.19
C THR A 448 27.41 -1.20 -18.63
N ARG A 449 27.40 -0.31 -19.63
CA ARG A 449 27.66 -0.64 -21.03
C ARG A 449 29.03 -1.28 -21.22
N GLN A 450 30.08 -0.69 -20.64
CA GLN A 450 31.43 -1.24 -20.71
C GLN A 450 31.46 -2.68 -20.16
N MET A 451 30.84 -2.91 -19.00
CA MET A 451 30.80 -4.24 -18.39
C MET A 451 30.01 -5.23 -19.23
N VAL A 452 28.84 -4.86 -19.76
CA VAL A 452 28.06 -5.74 -20.63
C VAL A 452 28.85 -6.19 -21.87
N LEU A 453 29.70 -5.32 -22.43
CA LEU A 453 30.55 -5.66 -23.57
C LEU A 453 31.76 -6.53 -23.19
N GLN A 454 32.24 -6.43 -21.94
CA GLN A 454 33.40 -7.19 -21.45
C GLN A 454 33.01 -8.56 -20.88
N ASP A 455 32.01 -8.58 -20.00
CA ASP A 455 31.44 -9.75 -19.36
C ASP A 455 29.95 -9.50 -19.04
N ALA A 456 29.08 -10.09 -19.86
CA ALA A 456 27.64 -9.98 -19.70
C ALA A 456 27.03 -11.00 -18.71
N SER A 457 27.84 -11.80 -18.01
CA SER A 457 27.33 -12.86 -17.12
C SER A 457 26.34 -12.33 -16.07
N GLY A 458 26.62 -11.16 -15.48
CA GLY A 458 25.70 -10.50 -14.53
C GLY A 458 24.35 -10.09 -15.15
N LEU A 459 24.37 -9.53 -16.37
CA LEU A 459 23.15 -9.18 -17.13
C LEU A 459 22.36 -10.44 -17.50
N ASN A 460 23.05 -11.48 -17.98
CA ASN A 460 22.43 -12.75 -18.33
C ASN A 460 21.72 -13.38 -17.12
N HIS A 461 22.39 -13.41 -15.97
CA HIS A 461 21.83 -13.96 -14.74
C HIS A 461 20.60 -13.18 -14.27
N ALA A 462 20.62 -11.84 -14.33
CA ALA A 462 19.48 -11.01 -13.93
C ALA A 462 18.26 -11.19 -14.84
N ILE A 463 18.50 -11.40 -16.14
CA ILE A 463 17.44 -11.72 -17.11
C ILE A 463 16.91 -13.13 -16.89
N GLN A 464 17.76 -14.12 -16.62
CA GLN A 464 17.33 -15.49 -16.33
C GLN A 464 16.41 -15.58 -15.11
N GLU A 465 16.66 -14.76 -14.08
CA GLU A 465 15.78 -14.61 -12.92
C GLU A 465 14.41 -13.99 -13.27
N SER A 466 14.33 -13.20 -14.33
CA SER A 466 13.10 -12.54 -14.79
C SER A 466 12.36 -13.38 -15.85
N VAL A 467 13.12 -14.13 -16.65
CA VAL A 467 12.66 -14.94 -17.78
C VAL A 467 13.31 -16.33 -17.65
N PRO A 468 12.67 -17.27 -16.93
CA PRO A 468 13.27 -18.59 -16.68
C PRO A 468 13.54 -19.40 -17.98
N ASN A 469 14.52 -20.30 -17.90
CA ASN A 469 14.92 -21.20 -18.97
C ASN A 469 15.42 -20.50 -20.24
N THR A 470 15.97 -19.29 -20.15
CA THR A 470 16.58 -18.59 -21.29
C THR A 470 18.09 -18.72 -21.32
N ALA A 471 18.64 -19.17 -22.46
CA ALA A 471 20.05 -19.06 -22.77
C ALA A 471 20.27 -17.97 -23.83
N MET A 472 21.26 -17.11 -23.64
CA MET A 472 21.65 -16.09 -24.62
C MET A 472 22.66 -16.69 -25.58
N THR A 473 22.47 -16.52 -26.89
CA THR A 473 23.32 -17.17 -27.92
C THR A 473 24.34 -16.26 -28.56
N THR A 474 24.17 -14.94 -28.45
CA THR A 474 25.03 -13.95 -29.09
C THR A 474 25.73 -13.06 -28.07
N PRO A 475 26.87 -12.44 -28.41
CA PRO A 475 27.39 -11.33 -27.63
C PRO A 475 26.39 -10.16 -27.66
N TRP A 476 26.23 -9.48 -26.53
CA TRP A 476 25.35 -8.31 -26.44
C TRP A 476 25.85 -7.20 -27.35
N ASN A 477 24.93 -6.57 -28.07
CA ASN A 477 25.21 -5.38 -28.87
C ASN A 477 24.32 -4.20 -28.46
N PHE A 478 24.71 -3.00 -28.89
CA PHE A 478 23.96 -1.77 -28.65
C PHE A 478 23.63 -1.12 -29.99
N GLY A 479 22.43 -0.56 -30.12
CA GLY A 479 22.02 0.16 -31.32
C GLY A 479 22.76 1.49 -31.51
N HIS A 480 22.51 2.15 -32.64
CA HIS A 480 23.05 3.49 -32.95
C HIS A 480 22.06 4.62 -32.61
N GLY A 481 22.56 5.84 -32.39
CA GLY A 481 21.72 7.02 -32.15
C GLY A 481 20.90 6.93 -30.86
N SER A 482 19.57 7.07 -30.95
CA SER A 482 18.65 6.95 -29.79
C SER A 482 18.53 5.51 -29.26
N LEU A 483 19.04 4.51 -29.99
CA LEU A 483 19.02 3.10 -29.59
C LEU A 483 20.25 2.69 -28.78
N THR A 484 21.20 3.59 -28.53
CA THR A 484 22.40 3.28 -27.73
C THR A 484 22.04 2.82 -26.33
N ARG A 485 20.93 3.28 -25.74
CA ARG A 485 20.45 2.85 -24.41
C ARG A 485 20.00 1.37 -24.33
N TRP A 486 19.76 0.72 -25.47
CA TRP A 486 19.25 -0.65 -25.53
C TRP A 486 20.37 -1.65 -25.73
N ALA A 487 20.56 -2.54 -24.76
CA ALA A 487 21.33 -3.77 -24.91
C ALA A 487 20.43 -4.81 -25.63
N ILE A 488 20.92 -5.43 -26.71
CA ILE A 488 20.13 -6.35 -27.54
C ILE A 488 20.87 -7.69 -27.67
N ASN A 489 20.12 -8.79 -27.55
CA ASN A 489 20.61 -10.16 -27.72
C ASN A 489 19.54 -11.06 -28.37
N GLN A 490 19.93 -12.23 -28.83
CA GLN A 490 19.05 -13.31 -29.29
C GLN A 490 19.04 -14.46 -28.29
N LEU A 491 17.85 -15.03 -28.05
CA LEU A 491 17.66 -16.21 -27.23
C LEU A 491 17.98 -17.49 -28.02
N ALA A 492 18.47 -18.50 -27.32
CA ALA A 492 18.66 -19.83 -27.87
C ALA A 492 17.31 -20.40 -28.30
N PRO A 493 17.23 -20.98 -29.52
CA PRO A 493 16.07 -21.77 -29.89
C PRO A 493 15.98 -22.98 -28.95
N ASP A 494 14.78 -23.24 -28.45
CA ASP A 494 14.41 -24.41 -27.65
C ASP A 494 13.39 -25.23 -28.46
N GLU A 495 13.10 -26.49 -28.12
CA GLU A 495 12.10 -27.33 -28.83
C GLU A 495 10.72 -26.65 -28.96
N VAL A 496 10.48 -25.63 -28.13
CA VAL A 496 9.28 -24.80 -28.05
C VAL A 496 9.51 -23.37 -28.60
N ARG A 497 10.74 -22.83 -28.61
CA ARG A 497 11.01 -21.39 -28.91
C ARG A 497 11.71 -21.20 -30.26
N GLN A 498 11.07 -20.49 -31.20
CA GLN A 498 11.75 -19.91 -32.37
C GLN A 498 12.70 -18.77 -31.94
N ASN A 499 13.58 -18.27 -32.84
CA ASN A 499 14.47 -17.13 -32.53
C ASN A 499 13.70 -15.95 -31.91
N GLN A 500 14.00 -15.63 -30.64
CA GLN A 500 13.41 -14.49 -29.93
C GLN A 500 14.48 -13.45 -29.60
N GLN A 501 14.15 -12.17 -29.76
CA GLN A 501 15.05 -11.07 -29.44
C GLN A 501 14.76 -10.53 -28.04
N VAL A 502 15.81 -10.35 -27.23
CA VAL A 502 15.75 -9.70 -25.92
C VAL A 502 16.34 -8.30 -26.05
N ARG A 503 15.66 -7.30 -25.47
CA ARG A 503 16.15 -5.94 -25.36
C ARG A 503 16.06 -5.50 -23.90
N TYR A 504 17.14 -4.94 -23.37
CA TYR A 504 17.18 -4.37 -22.03
C TYR A 504 17.61 -2.90 -22.10
N ASP A 505 16.88 -2.03 -21.42
CA ASP A 505 17.11 -0.60 -21.41
C ASP A 505 17.94 -0.15 -20.21
N LEU A 506 19.17 0.32 -20.46
CA LEU A 506 20.09 0.71 -19.40
C LEU A 506 19.62 1.91 -18.56
N LEU A 507 18.75 2.77 -19.10
CA LEU A 507 18.35 4.03 -18.47
C LEU A 507 17.05 3.93 -17.68
N SER A 508 16.25 2.88 -17.94
CA SER A 508 14.94 2.69 -17.31
C SER A 508 14.77 1.35 -16.60
N GLY A 509 15.57 0.35 -16.93
CA GLY A 509 15.37 -1.02 -16.45
C GLY A 509 14.31 -1.80 -17.24
N GLU A 510 13.79 -1.24 -18.33
CA GLU A 510 12.80 -1.93 -19.17
C GLU A 510 13.41 -3.16 -19.84
N LEU A 511 12.81 -4.32 -19.60
CA LEU A 511 13.12 -5.57 -20.28
C LEU A 511 12.03 -5.86 -21.31
N LEU A 512 12.40 -6.28 -22.52
CA LEU A 512 11.49 -6.69 -23.58
C LEU A 512 11.95 -8.02 -24.18
N VAL A 513 11.01 -8.92 -24.41
CA VAL A 513 11.17 -10.15 -25.20
C VAL A 513 10.25 -10.03 -26.42
N ASN A 514 10.80 -10.05 -27.63
CA ASN A 514 10.07 -9.80 -28.88
C ASN A 514 9.22 -8.52 -28.85
N ASN A 515 9.81 -7.41 -28.39
CA ASN A 515 9.17 -6.09 -28.23
C ASN A 515 7.95 -6.09 -27.28
N SER A 516 7.80 -7.11 -26.44
CA SER A 516 6.78 -7.16 -25.41
C SER A 516 7.45 -7.30 -24.04
N PRO A 517 7.05 -6.55 -23.02
CA PRO A 517 7.64 -6.70 -21.69
C PRO A 517 7.31 -8.09 -21.14
N PRO A 518 8.29 -8.86 -20.64
CA PRO A 518 7.97 -9.87 -19.65
C PRO A 518 7.41 -9.12 -18.44
N GLY A 519 6.37 -9.66 -17.84
CA GLY A 519 5.70 -8.90 -16.80
C GLY A 519 4.30 -9.41 -16.55
N ARG A 520 3.36 -8.52 -16.27
CA ARG A 520 2.01 -8.93 -15.85
C ARG A 520 1.10 -9.13 -17.04
N LEU A 521 0.22 -10.12 -16.92
CA LEU A 521 -0.88 -10.26 -17.85
C LEU A 521 -1.75 -8.98 -17.78
N PRO A 522 -2.07 -8.32 -18.92
CA PRO A 522 -2.82 -7.06 -18.90
C PRO A 522 -4.17 -7.18 -18.20
N GLU A 523 -4.70 -6.08 -17.66
CA GLU A 523 -6.03 -6.08 -17.02
C GLU A 523 -7.14 -6.55 -17.96
N SER A 524 -7.01 -6.28 -19.26
CA SER A 524 -7.91 -6.79 -20.29
C SER A 524 -7.94 -8.32 -20.37
N TYR A 525 -7.05 -9.05 -19.71
CA TYR A 525 -7.12 -10.51 -19.57
C TYR A 525 -7.59 -10.90 -18.17
N THR A 526 -7.04 -10.26 -17.12
CA THR A 526 -7.29 -10.67 -15.73
C THR A 526 -8.70 -10.33 -15.21
N GLN A 527 -9.40 -9.41 -15.88
CA GLN A 527 -10.79 -9.06 -15.55
C GLN A 527 -11.80 -10.15 -15.96
N TYR A 528 -11.44 -11.06 -16.88
CA TYR A 528 -12.37 -12.09 -17.36
C TYR A 528 -12.75 -13.10 -16.27
N PRO A 529 -14.03 -13.54 -16.21
CA PRO A 529 -14.46 -14.56 -15.26
C PRO A 529 -13.70 -15.88 -15.38
N SER A 530 -13.32 -16.27 -16.60
CA SER A 530 -12.52 -17.47 -16.88
C SER A 530 -11.13 -17.41 -16.23
N PHE A 531 -10.49 -16.24 -16.25
CA PHE A 531 -9.24 -16.01 -15.53
C PHE A 531 -9.43 -16.15 -14.02
N ARG A 532 -10.42 -15.44 -13.47
CA ARG A 532 -10.71 -15.45 -12.03
C ARG A 532 -11.10 -16.82 -11.50
N ARG A 533 -11.71 -17.66 -12.33
CA ARG A 533 -12.08 -19.04 -12.00
C ARG A 533 -10.87 -19.93 -11.76
N LEU A 534 -9.84 -19.82 -12.61
CA LEU A 534 -8.63 -20.65 -12.54
C LEU A 534 -7.57 -20.09 -11.59
N PHE A 535 -7.43 -18.76 -11.56
CA PHE A 535 -6.32 -18.07 -10.89
C PHE A 535 -6.78 -17.16 -9.74
N GLY A 536 -8.09 -16.97 -9.53
CA GLY A 536 -8.60 -16.06 -8.51
C GLY A 536 -8.22 -14.61 -8.77
N LEU A 537 -7.71 -13.94 -7.73
CA LEU A 537 -7.16 -12.58 -7.80
C LEU A 537 -5.62 -12.58 -7.91
N ARG A 538 -5.01 -13.70 -8.32
CA ARG A 538 -3.56 -13.80 -8.45
C ARG A 538 -3.08 -12.93 -9.60
N THR A 539 -1.92 -12.32 -9.40
CA THR A 539 -1.19 -11.64 -10.48
C THR A 539 -0.21 -12.63 -11.08
N LEU A 540 -0.31 -12.88 -12.39
CA LEU A 540 0.58 -13.80 -13.08
C LEU A 540 1.69 -13.05 -13.82
N THR A 541 2.92 -13.47 -13.57
CA THR A 541 4.05 -13.15 -14.45
C THR A 541 3.92 -13.98 -15.72
N VAL A 542 3.97 -13.31 -16.86
CA VAL A 542 3.81 -13.87 -18.19
C VAL A 542 4.93 -13.44 -19.12
N LEU A 543 5.19 -14.31 -20.09
CA LEU A 543 6.13 -14.16 -21.19
C LEU A 543 5.36 -14.19 -22.51
N PRO A 544 5.94 -13.75 -23.64
CA PRO A 544 5.34 -13.95 -24.95
C PRO A 544 5.14 -15.44 -25.26
N SER A 545 3.94 -15.82 -25.69
CA SER A 545 3.62 -17.20 -26.07
C SER A 545 4.06 -17.51 -27.49
N ASN A 546 4.53 -18.74 -27.69
CA ASN A 546 4.83 -19.34 -28.98
C ASN A 546 3.67 -20.21 -29.54
N LEU A 547 2.64 -20.47 -28.73
CA LEU A 547 1.48 -21.25 -29.14
C LEU A 547 0.58 -20.41 -30.08
N PRO A 548 0.27 -20.89 -31.31
CA PRO A 548 -0.61 -20.16 -32.23
C PRO A 548 -1.95 -19.79 -31.57
N GLY A 549 -2.38 -18.55 -31.76
CA GLY A 549 -3.60 -18.00 -31.14
C GLY A 549 -3.42 -17.50 -29.70
N SER A 550 -2.26 -17.72 -29.07
CA SER A 550 -1.94 -17.19 -27.74
C SER A 550 -0.86 -16.11 -27.82
N ARG A 551 -1.06 -15.01 -27.09
CA ARG A 551 -0.12 -13.89 -27.02
C ARG A 551 0.83 -13.99 -25.83
N PHE A 552 0.34 -14.49 -24.70
CA PHE A 552 1.10 -14.58 -23.46
C PHE A 552 1.15 -16.03 -22.94
N MET A 553 2.16 -16.39 -22.16
CA MET A 553 2.28 -17.66 -21.45
C MET A 553 2.78 -17.42 -20.04
N SER A 554 2.42 -18.26 -19.07
CA SER A 554 2.91 -18.11 -17.69
C SER A 554 4.44 -18.22 -17.63
N ALA A 555 5.11 -17.45 -16.77
CA ALA A 555 6.57 -17.56 -16.62
C ALA A 555 6.98 -18.86 -15.92
N ARG A 556 6.11 -19.39 -15.04
CA ARG A 556 6.28 -20.67 -14.32
C ARG A 556 5.13 -21.63 -14.68
N PRO A 557 5.38 -22.96 -14.65
CA PRO A 557 4.33 -23.95 -14.84
C PRO A 557 3.43 -24.05 -13.59
N PHE A 558 2.14 -24.33 -13.81
CA PHE A 558 1.14 -24.59 -12.79
C PHE A 558 0.91 -26.10 -12.69
N GLU A 559 1.35 -26.74 -11.61
CA GLU A 559 1.21 -28.20 -11.40
C GLU A 559 1.72 -29.01 -12.62
N GLY A 560 2.85 -28.57 -13.20
CA GLY A 560 3.46 -29.19 -14.38
C GLY A 560 2.90 -28.72 -15.74
N TYR A 561 1.88 -27.87 -15.76
CA TYR A 561 1.32 -27.29 -16.99
C TYR A 561 1.85 -25.89 -17.29
N GLN A 562 2.32 -25.70 -18.51
CA GLN A 562 2.62 -24.39 -19.05
C GLN A 562 1.33 -23.73 -19.56
N VAL A 563 0.94 -22.59 -18.99
CA VAL A 563 -0.32 -21.92 -19.34
C VAL A 563 -0.09 -20.88 -20.42
N HIS A 564 -0.98 -20.80 -21.40
CA HIS A 564 -0.97 -19.84 -22.50
C HIS A 564 -2.30 -19.08 -22.54
N PHE A 565 -2.24 -17.80 -22.87
CA PHE A 565 -3.34 -16.84 -22.88
C PHE A 565 -3.45 -16.18 -24.26
N GLY A 566 -4.62 -16.30 -24.87
CA GLY A 566 -4.98 -15.71 -26.15
C GLY A 566 -6.26 -14.89 -26.06
N MET A 567 -6.53 -14.09 -27.09
CA MET A 567 -7.81 -13.41 -27.28
C MET A 567 -8.37 -13.83 -28.63
N GLU A 568 -9.60 -14.36 -28.64
CA GLU A 568 -10.31 -14.78 -29.84
C GLU A 568 -11.71 -14.14 -29.79
N GLU A 569 -12.04 -13.30 -30.79
CA GLU A 569 -13.31 -12.56 -30.84
C GLU A 569 -13.66 -11.82 -29.53
N ASP A 570 -12.66 -11.18 -28.91
CA ASP A 570 -12.80 -10.46 -27.64
C ASP A 570 -13.16 -11.37 -26.43
N ARG A 571 -12.80 -12.64 -26.51
CA ARG A 571 -12.89 -13.60 -25.39
C ARG A 571 -11.52 -14.14 -25.01
N LEU A 572 -11.28 -14.25 -23.71
CA LEU A 572 -10.07 -14.85 -23.17
C LEU A 572 -10.04 -16.36 -23.45
N VAL A 573 -9.01 -16.82 -24.16
CA VAL A 573 -8.70 -18.23 -24.39
C VAL A 573 -7.54 -18.63 -23.47
N ILE A 574 -7.75 -19.68 -22.67
CA ILE A 574 -6.73 -20.23 -21.77
C ILE A 574 -6.44 -21.66 -22.22
N THR A 575 -5.17 -21.94 -22.49
CA THR A 575 -4.69 -23.26 -22.91
C THR A 575 -3.55 -23.71 -22.00
N ALA A 576 -3.55 -24.97 -21.58
CA ALA A 576 -2.54 -25.56 -20.72
C ALA A 576 -1.81 -26.66 -21.49
N ARG A 577 -0.48 -26.63 -21.50
CA ARG A 577 0.36 -27.59 -22.23
C ARG A 577 1.29 -28.34 -21.28
N GLN A 578 1.36 -29.65 -21.44
CA GLN A 578 2.30 -30.52 -20.73
C GLN A 578 2.82 -31.59 -21.71
N GLY A 579 4.07 -31.46 -22.14
CA GLY A 579 4.62 -32.31 -23.21
C GLY A 579 3.87 -32.12 -24.55
N SER A 580 3.33 -33.23 -25.09
CA SER A 580 2.46 -33.21 -26.28
C SER A 580 1.02 -32.80 -25.96
N GLN A 581 0.53 -33.10 -24.75
CA GLN A 581 -0.85 -32.84 -24.36
C GLN A 581 -1.14 -31.34 -24.32
N VAL A 582 -2.21 -30.93 -25.03
CA VAL A 582 -2.73 -29.56 -25.01
C VAL A 582 -4.18 -29.58 -24.56
N LEU A 583 -4.46 -28.92 -23.43
CA LEU A 583 -5.79 -28.75 -22.87
C LEU A 583 -6.28 -27.33 -23.15
N ARG A 584 -7.55 -27.18 -23.52
CA ARG A 584 -8.24 -25.88 -23.64
C ARG A 584 -9.27 -25.75 -22.53
N PHE A 585 -9.23 -24.64 -21.80
CA PHE A 585 -10.24 -24.34 -20.81
C PHE A 585 -11.55 -23.95 -21.52
N ILE A 586 -12.64 -24.61 -21.15
CA ILE A 586 -13.98 -24.31 -21.63
C ILE A 586 -14.74 -23.61 -20.52
N SER A 587 -15.24 -22.42 -20.80
CA SER A 587 -15.97 -21.64 -19.80
C SER A 587 -17.38 -22.21 -19.60
N TYR A 588 -17.84 -22.23 -18.35
CA TYR A 588 -19.10 -22.89 -17.96
C TYR A 588 -20.34 -22.29 -18.65
N ASP A 589 -20.31 -21.02 -19.04
CA ASP A 589 -21.37 -20.33 -19.76
C ASP A 589 -21.66 -20.96 -21.13
N GLN A 590 -20.64 -21.57 -21.75
CA GLN A 590 -20.79 -22.27 -23.04
C GLN A 590 -21.46 -23.64 -22.91
N LEU A 591 -21.58 -24.14 -21.68
CA LEU A 591 -22.10 -25.48 -21.36
C LEU A 591 -23.44 -25.42 -20.60
N ILE A 592 -24.01 -24.21 -20.43
CA ILE A 592 -25.30 -24.02 -19.78
C ILE A 592 -26.40 -24.65 -20.64
N GLY A 593 -27.17 -25.54 -20.04
CA GLY A 593 -28.24 -26.28 -20.72
C GLY A 593 -27.85 -27.71 -21.06
N ASP A 594 -26.55 -27.97 -21.27
CA ASP A 594 -26.04 -29.29 -21.64
C ASP A 594 -25.67 -30.15 -20.42
N PHE A 595 -25.27 -29.53 -19.30
CA PHE A 595 -24.83 -30.24 -18.10
C PHE A 595 -25.52 -29.76 -16.81
N PRO A 596 -25.61 -30.63 -15.78
CA PRO A 596 -26.05 -30.26 -14.44
C PRO A 596 -25.21 -29.12 -13.84
N LYS A 597 -25.88 -28.20 -13.12
CA LYS A 597 -25.24 -27.03 -12.48
C LYS A 597 -24.03 -27.40 -11.59
N CYS A 598 -24.05 -28.54 -10.90
CA CYS A 598 -22.92 -28.97 -10.07
C CYS A 598 -21.64 -29.22 -10.89
N LEU A 599 -21.73 -29.87 -12.07
CA LEU A 599 -20.59 -30.08 -12.96
C LEU A 599 -20.08 -28.79 -13.63
N LEU A 600 -20.90 -27.75 -13.64
CA LEU A 600 -20.53 -26.43 -14.16
C LEU A 600 -19.89 -25.54 -13.08
N PHE A 601 -20.47 -25.50 -11.87
CA PHE A 601 -20.08 -24.56 -10.81
C PHE A 601 -19.08 -25.12 -9.79
N ASP A 602 -18.96 -26.44 -9.63
CA ASP A 602 -18.01 -27.05 -8.68
C ASP A 602 -16.75 -27.60 -9.36
N TYR A 603 -16.74 -27.59 -10.70
CA TYR A 603 -15.66 -28.12 -11.53
C TYR A 603 -15.13 -27.09 -12.55
N VAL A 604 -13.94 -27.37 -13.06
CA VAL A 604 -13.22 -26.72 -14.16
C VAL A 604 -13.20 -27.69 -15.34
N GLN A 605 -13.55 -27.20 -16.52
CA GLN A 605 -13.70 -28.03 -17.72
C GLN A 605 -12.47 -27.88 -18.61
N TRP A 606 -11.70 -28.96 -18.73
CA TRP A 606 -10.54 -29.04 -19.62
C TRP A 606 -10.84 -29.94 -20.80
N LEU A 607 -10.84 -29.39 -22.00
CA LEU A 607 -10.95 -30.15 -23.24
C LEU A 607 -9.55 -30.54 -23.70
N ASN A 608 -9.26 -31.85 -23.75
CA ASN A 608 -8.05 -32.34 -24.39
C ASN A 608 -8.21 -32.22 -25.92
N LEU A 609 -7.32 -31.45 -26.55
CA LEU A 609 -7.39 -31.17 -27.99
C LEU A 609 -6.91 -32.35 -28.84
N GLU A 610 -6.17 -33.30 -28.28
CA GLU A 610 -5.68 -34.50 -28.99
C GLU A 610 -6.78 -35.55 -29.12
N ASP A 611 -7.34 -36.01 -27.99
CA ASP A 611 -8.33 -37.10 -27.94
C ASP A 611 -9.80 -36.62 -27.91
N LYS A 612 -10.01 -35.29 -27.87
CA LYS A 612 -11.34 -34.63 -27.80
C LYS A 612 -12.15 -35.00 -26.55
N THR A 613 -11.49 -35.41 -25.48
CA THR A 613 -12.14 -35.71 -24.20
C THR A 613 -12.30 -34.44 -23.37
N LEU A 614 -13.50 -34.18 -22.90
CA LEU A 614 -13.78 -33.12 -21.94
C LEU A 614 -13.73 -33.69 -20.52
N GLU A 615 -12.78 -33.22 -19.73
CA GLU A 615 -12.59 -33.62 -18.34
C GLU A 615 -13.09 -32.54 -17.38
N PHE A 616 -13.87 -32.94 -16.38
CA PHE A 616 -14.35 -32.06 -15.31
C PHE A 616 -13.50 -32.30 -14.06
N ARG A 617 -12.64 -31.34 -13.73
CA ARG A 617 -11.75 -31.37 -12.56
C ARG A 617 -12.32 -30.51 -11.43
N PRO A 618 -12.37 -30.96 -10.17
CA PRO A 618 -12.87 -30.14 -9.07
C PRO A 618 -12.12 -28.80 -8.98
N VAL A 619 -12.79 -27.70 -8.65
CA VAL A 619 -12.15 -26.36 -8.59
C VAL A 619 -10.93 -26.34 -7.65
N ALA A 620 -11.00 -27.04 -6.52
CA ALA A 620 -9.89 -27.15 -5.57
C ALA A 620 -8.65 -27.86 -6.15
N HIS A 621 -8.84 -28.71 -7.16
CA HIS A 621 -7.80 -29.49 -7.83
C HIS A 621 -7.83 -29.25 -9.35
N ALA A 622 -8.03 -27.99 -9.76
CA ALA A 622 -8.30 -27.62 -11.15
C ALA A 622 -7.24 -28.08 -12.16
N TRP A 623 -6.01 -28.34 -11.71
CA TRP A 623 -4.87 -28.73 -12.55
C TRP A 623 -4.53 -30.22 -12.49
N GLN A 624 -5.09 -30.98 -11.55
CA GLN A 624 -4.74 -32.38 -11.33
C GLN A 624 -5.75 -33.31 -12.03
N SER A 625 -5.26 -34.12 -12.96
CA SER A 625 -6.03 -35.21 -13.56
C SER A 625 -6.10 -36.38 -12.57
N ASP A 626 -7.30 -36.88 -12.33
CA ASP A 626 -7.57 -38.02 -11.45
C ASP A 626 -8.41 -39.04 -12.20
N ILE A 627 -8.20 -40.33 -11.97
CA ILE A 627 -8.95 -41.38 -12.66
C ILE A 627 -10.46 -41.29 -12.37
N GLY A 628 -10.83 -40.74 -11.21
CA GLY A 628 -12.21 -40.50 -10.78
C GLY A 628 -12.83 -39.18 -11.25
N ASN A 629 -12.12 -38.36 -12.03
CA ASN A 629 -12.72 -37.19 -12.67
C ASN A 629 -13.78 -37.62 -13.69
N TRP A 630 -14.81 -36.79 -13.86
CA TRP A 630 -15.82 -37.04 -14.89
C TRP A 630 -15.21 -36.77 -16.26
N ARG A 631 -15.42 -37.68 -17.22
CA ARG A 631 -14.93 -37.55 -18.59
C ARG A 631 -16.04 -37.79 -19.59
N LEU A 632 -16.10 -36.91 -20.58
CA LEU A 632 -16.93 -37.08 -21.78
C LEU A 632 -16.01 -37.32 -22.96
N SER A 633 -16.10 -38.50 -23.58
CA SER A 633 -15.34 -38.82 -24.79
C SER A 633 -16.27 -38.85 -25.99
N MET A 634 -15.94 -38.04 -27.01
CA MET A 634 -16.67 -38.07 -28.26
C MET A 634 -16.04 -39.12 -29.17
N SER A 635 -16.47 -40.38 -29.04
CA SER A 635 -16.00 -41.43 -29.93
C SER A 635 -16.54 -41.23 -31.36
N LEU A 636 -15.63 -40.96 -32.32
CA LEU A 636 -15.95 -40.84 -33.75
C LEU A 636 -16.17 -42.20 -34.44
N THR A 637 -16.16 -43.33 -33.73
CA THR A 637 -16.26 -44.69 -34.31
C THR A 637 -17.69 -45.15 -34.64
N GLY A 638 -18.65 -44.23 -34.78
CA GLY A 638 -20.00 -44.52 -35.27
C GLY A 638 -21.02 -44.98 -34.23
N ALA A 639 -20.66 -45.01 -32.94
CA ALA A 639 -21.55 -45.38 -31.83
C ALA A 639 -22.22 -44.19 -31.11
N GLY A 640 -22.03 -42.95 -31.58
CA GLY A 640 -22.53 -41.74 -30.93
C GLY A 640 -21.70 -41.29 -29.72
N PRO A 641 -22.00 -40.12 -29.12
CA PRO A 641 -21.30 -39.61 -27.95
C PRO A 641 -21.52 -40.53 -26.74
N ALA A 642 -20.45 -40.83 -26.01
CA ALA A 642 -20.48 -41.68 -24.81
C ALA A 642 -19.93 -40.91 -23.60
N VAL A 643 -20.64 -41.00 -22.48
CA VAL A 643 -20.23 -40.43 -21.19
C VAL A 643 -19.68 -41.56 -20.34
N GLU A 644 -18.46 -41.42 -19.83
CA GLU A 644 -17.84 -42.43 -18.98
C GLU A 644 -17.77 -41.95 -17.53
N LEU A 645 -18.38 -42.72 -16.63
CA LEU A 645 -18.26 -42.57 -15.19
C LEU A 645 -17.19 -43.53 -14.68
N ALA A 646 -15.93 -43.18 -14.92
CA ALA A 646 -14.78 -44.03 -14.61
C ALA A 646 -14.78 -44.56 -13.17
N ARG A 647 -15.21 -43.74 -12.21
CA ARG A 647 -15.34 -44.10 -10.79
C ARG A 647 -16.34 -45.23 -10.50
N LEU A 648 -17.44 -45.26 -11.27
CA LEU A 648 -18.47 -46.29 -11.16
C LEU A 648 -18.27 -47.41 -12.20
N ARG A 649 -17.27 -47.27 -13.10
CA ARG A 649 -17.07 -48.11 -14.29
C ARG A 649 -18.33 -48.23 -15.13
N LEU A 650 -19.09 -47.14 -15.25
CA LEU A 650 -20.31 -47.09 -16.05
C LEU A 650 -20.08 -46.27 -17.30
N ARG A 651 -20.54 -46.77 -18.45
CA ARG A 651 -20.58 -46.01 -19.69
C ARG A 651 -22.02 -45.78 -20.08
N PHE A 652 -22.33 -44.55 -20.45
CA PHE A 652 -23.64 -44.18 -20.95
C PHE A 652 -23.49 -43.78 -22.40
N PHE A 653 -24.25 -44.38 -23.30
CA PHE A 653 -24.34 -43.93 -24.70
C PHE A 653 -25.79 -43.81 -25.12
N VAL A 654 -26.04 -43.00 -26.14
CA VAL A 654 -27.37 -42.91 -26.75
C VAL A 654 -27.52 -44.09 -27.70
N ASN A 655 -28.42 -45.01 -27.38
CA ASN A 655 -28.66 -46.17 -28.21
C ASN A 655 -29.42 -45.80 -29.50
N ARG A 656 -29.65 -46.78 -30.39
CA ARG A 656 -30.31 -46.54 -31.68
C ARG A 656 -31.74 -46.00 -31.57
N GLU A 657 -32.35 -46.12 -30.40
CA GLU A 657 -33.72 -45.66 -30.11
C GLU A 657 -33.73 -44.24 -29.51
N GLY A 658 -32.56 -43.60 -29.35
CA GLY A 658 -32.43 -42.27 -28.77
C GLY A 658 -32.48 -42.25 -27.24
N LEU A 659 -32.37 -43.41 -26.58
CA LEU A 659 -32.42 -43.56 -25.13
C LEU A 659 -30.99 -43.67 -24.56
N LEU A 660 -30.79 -43.13 -23.36
CA LEU A 660 -29.51 -43.21 -22.66
C LEU A 660 -29.37 -44.60 -22.01
N GLU A 661 -28.47 -45.43 -22.54
CA GLU A 661 -28.27 -46.81 -22.11
C GLU A 661 -26.94 -46.97 -21.37
N ALA A 662 -26.96 -47.73 -20.27
CA ALA A 662 -25.77 -48.15 -19.54
C ALA A 662 -25.57 -49.67 -19.66
N PRO A 663 -24.64 -50.16 -20.50
CA PRO A 663 -24.42 -51.59 -20.72
C PRO A 663 -24.04 -52.33 -19.44
N GLU A 664 -23.24 -51.69 -18.58
CA GLU A 664 -22.78 -52.29 -17.33
C GLU A 664 -23.90 -52.43 -16.30
N LEU A 665 -24.98 -51.65 -16.43
CA LEU A 665 -26.18 -51.77 -15.60
C LEU A 665 -27.30 -52.58 -16.28
N GLN A 666 -27.14 -52.93 -17.57
CA GLN A 666 -28.20 -53.50 -18.42
C GLN A 666 -29.51 -52.71 -18.32
N ALA A 667 -29.41 -51.38 -18.25
CA ALA A 667 -30.55 -50.51 -18.00
C ALA A 667 -30.57 -49.32 -18.97
N THR A 668 -31.76 -49.00 -19.45
CA THR A 668 -32.08 -47.73 -20.11
C THR A 668 -32.54 -46.73 -19.05
N VAL A 669 -31.94 -45.55 -19.03
CA VAL A 669 -32.30 -44.49 -18.08
C VAL A 669 -33.57 -43.82 -18.59
N ASP A 670 -34.72 -44.26 -18.09
CA ASP A 670 -35.98 -43.57 -18.32
C ASP A 670 -35.98 -42.20 -17.62
N ARG A 671 -36.56 -41.19 -18.29
CA ARG A 671 -36.82 -39.88 -17.66
C ARG A 671 -37.87 -40.06 -16.56
N VAL A 672 -37.44 -40.42 -15.36
CA VAL A 672 -38.27 -40.28 -14.15
C VAL A 672 -38.40 -38.79 -13.88
N ASN A 673 -39.47 -38.23 -14.41
CA ASN A 673 -39.84 -36.83 -14.28
C ASN A 673 -40.59 -36.62 -12.95
N GLU A 674 -40.01 -37.03 -11.81
CA GLU A 674 -40.40 -36.50 -10.50
C GLU A 674 -39.43 -35.38 -10.14
N LYS A 675 -39.69 -34.20 -10.71
CA LYS A 675 -38.78 -33.05 -10.76
C LYS A 675 -38.38 -32.41 -9.42
N ASP A 676 -38.73 -32.95 -8.24
CA ASP A 676 -38.45 -32.20 -7.00
C ASP A 676 -38.24 -32.96 -5.68
N ARG A 677 -37.99 -34.28 -5.69
CA ARG A 677 -37.66 -35.01 -4.44
C ARG A 677 -36.16 -35.16 -4.25
N ARG A 678 -35.56 -34.27 -3.45
CA ARG A 678 -34.15 -34.39 -2.99
C ARG A 678 -34.08 -35.39 -1.83
N SER A 679 -33.10 -36.30 -1.85
CA SER A 679 -32.82 -37.19 -0.71
C SER A 679 -31.32 -37.31 -0.46
N VAL A 680 -30.93 -37.60 0.78
CA VAL A 680 -29.54 -37.91 1.16
C VAL A 680 -29.45 -39.35 1.64
N LEU A 681 -28.41 -40.06 1.19
CA LEU A 681 -28.07 -41.42 1.62
C LEU A 681 -26.83 -41.34 2.52
N ILE A 682 -26.94 -41.83 3.75
CA ILE A 682 -25.86 -41.78 4.75
C ILE A 682 -25.50 -43.23 5.15
N PRO A 683 -24.25 -43.68 4.96
CA PRO A 683 -23.82 -44.99 5.46
C PRO A 683 -23.91 -45.02 6.98
N TYR A 684 -24.33 -46.13 7.57
CA TYR A 684 -24.30 -46.35 9.02
C TYR A 684 -22.90 -46.82 9.42
N GLY A 685 -22.23 -46.02 10.24
CA GLY A 685 -20.87 -46.29 10.70
C GLY A 685 -20.41 -45.30 11.76
N ASP A 686 -19.16 -45.48 12.19
CA ASP A 686 -18.50 -44.61 13.14
C ASP A 686 -17.98 -43.36 12.43
N ALA A 687 -18.14 -42.20 13.07
CA ALA A 687 -17.87 -40.90 12.46
C ALA A 687 -16.54 -40.34 12.97
N GLU A 688 -15.60 -40.14 12.06
CA GLU A 688 -14.34 -39.42 12.28
C GLU A 688 -14.53 -37.94 11.98
N LEU A 689 -14.03 -37.09 12.88
CA LEU A 689 -14.19 -35.64 12.83
C LEU A 689 -12.84 -35.01 12.50
N SER A 690 -12.81 -34.12 11.51
CA SER A 690 -11.65 -33.28 11.23
C SER A 690 -12.07 -31.82 11.09
N LYS A 691 -11.36 -30.94 11.81
CA LYS A 691 -11.62 -29.50 11.79
C LYS A 691 -10.82 -28.85 10.66
N GLN A 692 -11.50 -28.35 9.63
CA GLN A 692 -10.87 -27.59 8.53
C GLN A 692 -11.31 -26.13 8.61
N LYS A 693 -10.40 -25.19 8.92
CA LYS A 693 -10.60 -23.71 8.99
C LYS A 693 -11.97 -23.24 9.51
N HIS A 694 -13.03 -23.29 8.69
CA HIS A 694 -14.38 -22.80 8.99
C HIS A 694 -15.49 -23.88 8.95
N HIS A 695 -15.17 -25.17 8.78
CA HIS A 695 -16.15 -26.26 8.66
C HIS A 695 -15.67 -27.55 9.35
N THR A 696 -16.61 -28.35 9.86
CA THR A 696 -16.34 -29.71 10.35
C THR A 696 -16.56 -30.70 9.22
N VAL A 697 -15.52 -31.44 8.84
CA VAL A 697 -15.62 -32.53 7.86
C VAL A 697 -15.82 -33.83 8.61
N ILE A 698 -16.91 -34.52 8.28
CA ILE A 698 -17.27 -35.82 8.85
C ILE A 698 -16.93 -36.90 7.83
N ARG A 699 -16.08 -37.84 8.22
CA ARG A 699 -15.88 -39.10 7.50
C ARG A 699 -16.61 -40.20 8.26
N ILE A 700 -17.39 -41.01 7.54
CA ILE A 700 -18.05 -42.18 8.12
C ILE A 700 -17.29 -43.39 7.61
N GLU A 701 -16.68 -44.14 8.52
CA GLU A 701 -16.07 -45.42 8.18
C GLU A 701 -17.16 -46.51 8.23
N PRO A 702 -17.51 -47.11 7.08
CA PRO A 702 -18.43 -48.24 7.08
C PRO A 702 -17.73 -49.45 7.72
N PRO A 703 -18.44 -50.27 8.52
CA PRO A 703 -17.86 -51.49 9.07
C PRO A 703 -17.42 -52.44 7.95
N GLU A 704 -16.31 -53.17 8.15
CA GLU A 704 -15.79 -54.23 7.26
C GLU A 704 -16.75 -55.45 7.21
N ALA A 705 -17.96 -55.24 6.71
CA ALA A 705 -18.99 -56.24 6.56
C ALA A 705 -19.42 -56.36 5.08
N PRO A 706 -19.83 -57.54 4.61
CA PRO A 706 -20.26 -57.75 3.22
C PRO A 706 -21.53 -56.97 2.84
N ARG A 707 -22.23 -56.37 3.81
CA ARG A 707 -23.38 -55.47 3.61
C ARG A 707 -23.25 -54.25 4.51
N THR A 708 -23.08 -53.07 3.91
CA THR A 708 -23.13 -51.78 4.61
C THR A 708 -24.58 -51.30 4.70
N ARG A 709 -25.07 -51.02 5.91
CA ARG A 709 -26.39 -50.43 6.12
C ARG A 709 -26.36 -48.95 5.74
N TYR A 710 -27.35 -48.47 5.01
CA TYR A 710 -27.52 -47.06 4.67
C TYR A 710 -28.87 -46.56 5.18
N PHE A 711 -28.90 -45.29 5.60
CA PHE A 711 -30.14 -44.59 5.89
C PHE A 711 -30.43 -43.57 4.78
N GLN A 712 -31.64 -43.62 4.25
CA GLN A 712 -32.15 -42.65 3.29
C GLN A 712 -33.03 -41.64 4.00
N TYR A 713 -32.74 -40.35 3.80
CA TYR A 713 -33.55 -39.25 4.32
C TYR A 713 -34.04 -38.38 3.17
N PHE A 714 -35.35 -38.24 3.05
CA PHE A 714 -35.98 -37.40 2.05
C PHE A 714 -36.15 -35.98 2.56
N LEU A 715 -35.87 -35.00 1.71
CA LEU A 715 -36.14 -33.61 2.04
C LEU A 715 -37.62 -33.31 1.82
N ASP A 716 -38.30 -32.94 2.91
CA ASP A 716 -39.65 -32.40 2.89
C ASP A 716 -39.57 -30.87 2.93
N ARG A 717 -39.83 -30.22 1.80
CA ARG A 717 -39.76 -28.76 1.67
C ARG A 717 -40.93 -28.05 2.36
N GLU A 718 -42.08 -28.71 2.48
CA GLU A 718 -43.27 -28.13 3.12
C GLU A 718 -43.10 -28.11 4.64
N MET A 719 -42.59 -29.21 5.19
CA MET A 719 -42.38 -29.37 6.62
C MET A 719 -40.98 -28.89 7.09
N GLN A 720 -40.12 -28.49 6.15
CA GLN A 720 -38.78 -27.96 6.39
C GLN A 720 -37.91 -28.89 7.26
N TRP A 721 -37.95 -30.20 6.97
CA TRP A 721 -37.13 -31.19 7.67
C TRP A 721 -36.77 -32.39 6.80
N LEU A 722 -35.82 -33.19 7.27
CA LEU A 722 -35.48 -34.47 6.66
C LEU A 722 -36.37 -35.58 7.24
N ARG A 723 -37.04 -36.34 6.36
CA ARG A 723 -37.88 -37.49 6.71
C ARG A 723 -37.12 -38.79 6.43
N GLY A 724 -36.70 -39.47 7.50
CA GLY A 724 -36.00 -40.75 7.45
C GLY A 724 -36.88 -41.97 7.68
N SER A 725 -36.24 -43.10 7.95
CA SER A 725 -36.87 -44.36 8.29
C SER A 725 -37.69 -44.27 9.59
N SER A 726 -38.64 -45.20 9.76
CA SER A 726 -39.55 -45.19 10.90
C SER A 726 -38.96 -45.82 12.19
N ASP A 727 -37.82 -46.49 12.10
CA ASP A 727 -37.13 -47.15 13.21
C ASP A 727 -36.34 -46.17 14.08
N MET A 728 -36.26 -46.47 15.37
CA MET A 728 -35.58 -45.61 16.37
C MET A 728 -34.10 -45.39 16.04
N LEU A 729 -33.42 -46.41 15.50
CA LEU A 729 -32.01 -46.30 15.14
C LEU A 729 -31.76 -45.25 14.05
N GLY A 730 -32.57 -45.26 12.98
CA GLY A 730 -32.48 -44.26 11.92
C GLY A 730 -32.76 -42.84 12.42
N ILE A 731 -33.76 -42.66 13.30
CA ILE A 731 -34.08 -41.35 13.89
C ILE A 731 -32.92 -40.83 14.74
N LEU A 732 -32.33 -41.69 15.58
CA LEU A 732 -31.19 -41.32 16.41
C LEU A 732 -29.95 -41.02 15.56
N TYR A 733 -29.75 -41.75 14.46
CA TYR A 733 -28.65 -41.49 13.53
C TYR A 733 -28.82 -40.15 12.80
N GLN A 734 -30.05 -39.79 12.44
CA GLN A 734 -30.38 -38.48 11.91
C GLN A 734 -30.04 -37.36 12.90
N ALA A 735 -30.44 -37.50 14.17
CA ALA A 735 -30.11 -36.54 15.22
C ALA A 735 -28.59 -36.41 15.40
N TYR A 736 -27.86 -37.52 15.38
CA TYR A 736 -26.41 -37.54 15.49
C TYR A 736 -25.74 -36.79 14.33
N MET A 737 -26.17 -37.02 13.08
CA MET A 737 -25.62 -36.32 11.92
C MET A 737 -25.90 -34.82 11.95
N HIS A 738 -27.09 -34.39 12.35
CA HIS A 738 -27.39 -32.97 12.53
C HIS A 738 -26.53 -32.33 13.65
N ALA A 739 -26.28 -33.05 14.75
CA ALA A 739 -25.42 -32.56 15.82
C ALA A 739 -23.96 -32.39 15.38
N LEU A 740 -23.44 -33.31 14.56
CA LEU A 740 -22.06 -33.24 14.05
C LEU A 740 -21.85 -32.18 12.96
N THR A 741 -22.88 -31.89 12.16
CA THR A 741 -22.82 -30.94 11.02
C THR A 741 -23.20 -29.50 11.37
N ARG A 742 -23.19 -29.12 12.66
CA ARG A 742 -23.53 -27.74 13.07
C ARG A 742 -22.55 -26.72 12.48
N PHE A 743 -23.10 -25.73 11.76
CA PHE A 743 -22.42 -24.49 11.35
C PHE A 743 -22.89 -23.29 12.18
N VAL A 744 -22.30 -22.09 12.12
CA VAL A 744 -22.79 -20.93 12.91
C VAL A 744 -24.16 -20.42 12.44
N LEU A 745 -24.40 -20.42 11.13
CA LEU A 745 -25.67 -20.02 10.52
C LEU A 745 -26.70 -21.16 10.55
N GLU A 746 -27.97 -20.80 10.44
CA GLU A 746 -29.06 -21.76 10.25
C GLU A 746 -28.96 -22.40 8.88
N ASP A 747 -29.37 -23.67 8.80
CA ASP A 747 -29.49 -24.36 7.53
C ASP A 747 -30.63 -23.72 6.70
N PRO A 748 -30.40 -23.30 5.45
CA PRO A 748 -31.38 -22.57 4.64
C PRO A 748 -32.68 -23.33 4.36
N VAL A 749 -32.69 -24.65 4.57
CA VAL A 749 -33.82 -25.51 4.24
C VAL A 749 -34.66 -25.82 5.48
N THR A 750 -34.01 -26.10 6.60
CA THR A 750 -34.69 -26.39 7.87
C THR A 750 -34.93 -25.16 8.72
N HIS A 751 -34.33 -24.01 8.37
CA HIS A 751 -34.32 -22.77 9.15
C HIS A 751 -33.91 -22.98 10.61
N ARG A 752 -33.10 -24.01 10.85
CA ARG A 752 -32.60 -24.38 12.16
C ARG A 752 -31.13 -24.68 12.07
N SER A 753 -30.47 -24.54 13.20
CA SER A 753 -29.13 -25.06 13.36
C SER A 753 -29.11 -26.59 13.41
N GLY A 754 -28.00 -27.22 13.02
CA GLY A 754 -27.82 -28.66 13.20
C GLY A 754 -28.06 -29.11 14.66
N THR A 755 -27.53 -28.37 15.63
CA THR A 755 -27.79 -28.59 17.06
C THR A 755 -29.27 -28.47 17.42
N ALA A 756 -29.97 -27.43 16.94
CA ALA A 756 -31.41 -27.24 17.21
C ALA A 756 -32.25 -28.37 16.60
N GLU A 757 -31.95 -28.77 15.36
CA GLU A 757 -32.65 -29.86 14.69
C GLU A 757 -32.39 -31.21 15.38
N ALA A 758 -31.17 -31.46 15.85
CA ALA A 758 -30.86 -32.65 16.66
C ALA A 758 -31.65 -32.68 17.99
N LEU A 759 -31.72 -31.56 18.72
CA LEU A 759 -32.51 -31.44 19.95
C LEU A 759 -34.02 -31.60 19.68
N ARG A 760 -34.52 -31.07 18.56
CA ARG A 760 -35.90 -31.26 18.10
C ARG A 760 -36.22 -32.74 17.90
N ILE A 761 -35.33 -33.47 17.21
CA ILE A 761 -35.49 -34.89 16.94
C ILE A 761 -35.52 -35.68 18.26
N LEU A 762 -34.62 -35.38 19.19
CA LEU A 762 -34.56 -36.04 20.51
C LEU A 762 -35.81 -35.84 21.39
N ARG A 763 -36.55 -34.76 21.17
CA ARG A 763 -37.82 -34.47 21.86
C ARG A 763 -39.04 -35.16 21.24
N GLN A 764 -38.89 -35.83 20.10
CA GLN A 764 -40.03 -36.52 19.47
C GLN A 764 -40.54 -37.65 20.37
N ALA A 765 -41.87 -37.72 20.54
CA ALA A 765 -42.53 -38.77 21.33
C ALA A 765 -42.20 -40.18 20.83
N ARG A 766 -41.86 -40.33 19.53
CA ARG A 766 -41.44 -41.59 18.91
C ARG A 766 -40.17 -42.19 19.51
N LEU A 767 -39.35 -41.38 20.21
CA LEU A 767 -38.18 -41.85 20.93
C LEU A 767 -38.50 -42.29 22.38
N ARG A 768 -39.75 -42.15 22.84
CA ARG A 768 -40.21 -42.66 24.13
C ARG A 768 -40.87 -44.03 23.95
N SER A 769 -40.03 -45.02 23.62
CA SER A 769 -40.47 -46.40 23.39
C SER A 769 -40.81 -47.11 24.70
N SER A 770 -41.81 -48.00 24.68
CA SER A 770 -42.08 -48.96 25.76
C SER A 770 -41.31 -50.27 25.61
N LEU A 771 -40.61 -50.46 24.47
CA LEU A 771 -39.74 -51.61 24.21
C LEU A 771 -38.31 -51.34 24.71
N PRO A 772 -37.52 -52.39 25.04
CA PRO A 772 -36.11 -52.25 25.36
C PRO A 772 -35.32 -51.58 24.23
N LEU A 773 -34.36 -50.72 24.59
CA LEU A 773 -33.43 -50.10 23.66
C LEU A 773 -32.44 -51.14 23.11
N GLU A 774 -32.29 -51.18 21.79
CA GLU A 774 -31.27 -51.98 21.12
C GLU A 774 -29.86 -51.45 21.42
N ARG A 775 -28.85 -52.33 21.38
CA ARG A 775 -27.45 -51.98 21.67
C ARG A 775 -26.92 -50.83 20.80
N ASP A 776 -27.27 -50.82 19.52
CA ASP A 776 -26.90 -49.75 18.59
C ASP A 776 -27.54 -48.40 18.96
N CYS A 777 -28.78 -48.42 19.45
CA CYS A 777 -29.46 -47.22 19.95
C CYS A 777 -28.77 -46.69 21.22
N ILE A 778 -28.37 -47.57 22.15
CA ILE A 778 -27.62 -47.18 23.36
C ILE A 778 -26.29 -46.53 22.98
N LYS A 779 -25.56 -47.10 21.99
CA LYS A 779 -24.29 -46.54 21.48
C LYS A 779 -24.49 -45.13 20.92
N LEU A 780 -25.52 -44.89 20.11
CA LEU A 780 -25.83 -43.57 19.56
C LEU A 780 -26.28 -42.57 20.63
N LEU A 781 -27.09 -43.00 21.59
CA LEU A 781 -27.51 -42.17 22.73
C LEU A 781 -26.30 -41.74 23.57
N GLY A 782 -25.33 -42.63 23.80
CA GLY A 782 -24.09 -42.29 24.47
C GLY A 782 -23.25 -41.25 23.73
N ARG A 783 -23.19 -41.34 22.39
CA ARG A 783 -22.53 -40.34 21.54
C ARG A 783 -23.22 -38.99 21.61
N LEU A 784 -24.55 -38.97 21.56
CA LEU A 784 -25.34 -37.75 21.68
C LEU A 784 -25.16 -37.12 23.06
N ALA A 785 -25.19 -37.90 24.15
CA ALA A 785 -24.91 -37.40 25.50
C ALA A 785 -23.48 -36.83 25.61
N ALA A 786 -22.51 -37.41 24.91
CA ALA A 786 -21.13 -36.91 24.87
C ALA A 786 -20.96 -35.53 24.22
N MET A 787 -21.98 -35.05 23.49
CA MET A 787 -22.04 -33.67 22.97
C MET A 787 -22.30 -32.62 24.06
N THR A 788 -22.59 -33.02 25.31
CA THR A 788 -22.75 -32.10 26.45
C THR A 788 -21.38 -31.81 27.08
N PRO A 789 -20.81 -30.60 27.10
CA PRO A 789 -19.43 -30.42 27.57
C PRO A 789 -19.30 -30.76 29.07
N ARG A 790 -18.20 -31.41 29.46
CA ARG A 790 -18.06 -32.00 30.81
C ARG A 790 -17.74 -30.92 31.84
N ARG A 791 -18.36 -30.96 33.02
CA ARG A 791 -18.20 -29.92 34.05
C ARG A 791 -17.86 -30.51 35.41
N LYS A 792 -16.77 -30.07 36.02
CA LYS A 792 -16.33 -30.50 37.37
C LYS A 792 -15.93 -29.32 38.23
N TYR A 793 -15.96 -29.48 39.54
CA TYR A 793 -15.42 -28.49 40.45
C TYR A 793 -13.88 -28.49 40.42
N TYR A 794 -13.30 -27.30 40.57
CA TYR A 794 -11.86 -27.14 40.76
C TYR A 794 -11.56 -26.19 41.93
N PRO A 795 -10.68 -26.57 42.86
CA PRO A 795 -10.20 -27.95 43.08
C PRO A 795 -11.37 -28.86 43.51
N ALA A 796 -11.26 -30.17 43.27
CA ALA A 796 -12.39 -31.12 43.39
C ALA A 796 -13.07 -31.16 44.77
N HIS A 797 -12.36 -30.76 45.83
CA HIS A 797 -12.87 -30.72 47.20
C HIS A 797 -13.55 -29.38 47.56
N LEU A 798 -13.59 -28.40 46.64
CA LEU A 798 -14.20 -27.09 46.86
C LEU A 798 -15.22 -26.76 45.76
N GLN A 799 -16.43 -26.37 46.16
CA GLN A 799 -17.48 -25.93 45.24
C GLN A 799 -17.37 -24.44 44.88
N CYS A 800 -16.14 -23.91 44.72
CA CYS A 800 -15.89 -22.48 44.49
C CYS A 800 -15.59 -22.11 43.04
N MET A 801 -14.96 -23.00 42.25
CA MET A 801 -14.70 -22.79 40.82
C MET A 801 -15.06 -24.02 39.99
N GLN A 802 -15.17 -23.87 38.67
CA GLN A 802 -15.48 -24.96 37.74
C GLN A 802 -14.40 -25.09 36.67
N THR A 803 -14.14 -26.32 36.25
CA THR A 803 -13.38 -26.66 35.03
C THR A 803 -14.35 -27.25 34.01
N ILE A 804 -14.23 -26.78 32.77
CA ILE A 804 -15.05 -27.24 31.65
C ILE A 804 -14.15 -27.96 30.65
N GLU A 805 -14.43 -29.24 30.37
CA GLU A 805 -13.77 -30.02 29.33
C GLU A 805 -14.68 -30.04 28.09
N TRP A 806 -14.26 -29.35 27.02
CA TRP A 806 -14.90 -29.40 25.71
C TRP A 806 -14.26 -30.50 24.86
N ASN A 807 -15.04 -31.10 23.96
CA ASN A 807 -14.48 -31.93 22.90
C ASN A 807 -13.76 -31.03 21.88
N SER A 808 -12.45 -31.22 21.69
CA SER A 808 -11.62 -30.44 20.77
C SER A 808 -11.95 -30.65 19.30
N ASP A 809 -12.53 -31.82 18.97
CA ASP A 809 -12.80 -32.24 17.60
C ASP A 809 -14.14 -31.67 17.08
N LEU A 810 -14.93 -31.09 17.99
CA LEU A 810 -16.21 -30.45 17.71
C LEU A 810 -16.12 -28.93 17.91
N GLY A 811 -16.84 -28.18 17.08
CA GLY A 811 -17.06 -26.76 17.34
C GLY A 811 -17.79 -26.56 18.67
N GLU A 812 -17.49 -25.46 19.36
CA GLU A 812 -18.07 -25.11 20.65
C GLU A 812 -19.61 -24.99 20.57
N LEU A 813 -20.12 -24.53 19.42
CA LEU A 813 -21.56 -24.41 19.14
C LEU A 813 -22.27 -25.73 18.84
N ALA A 814 -21.52 -26.81 18.56
CA ALA A 814 -22.07 -28.15 18.38
C ALA A 814 -22.34 -28.85 19.73
N GLN A 815 -21.75 -28.33 20.82
CA GLN A 815 -21.82 -28.92 22.14
C GLN A 815 -22.84 -28.18 23.02
N HIS A 816 -23.96 -28.84 23.34
CA HIS A 816 -25.10 -28.21 24.01
C HIS A 816 -25.47 -28.91 25.32
N ASP A 817 -25.88 -28.14 26.33
CA ASP A 817 -26.10 -28.65 27.69
C ASP A 817 -27.36 -29.56 27.82
N ASP A 818 -28.30 -29.50 26.86
CA ASP A 818 -29.53 -30.32 26.88
C ASP A 818 -29.35 -31.75 26.34
N PHE A 819 -28.27 -32.07 25.62
CA PHE A 819 -28.14 -33.40 25.00
C PHE A 819 -28.16 -34.53 26.04
N GLN A 820 -27.40 -34.40 27.13
CA GLN A 820 -27.33 -35.41 28.19
C GLN A 820 -28.69 -35.59 28.86
N VAL A 821 -29.44 -34.51 29.07
CA VAL A 821 -30.75 -34.53 29.74
C VAL A 821 -31.81 -35.19 28.87
N LEU A 822 -31.85 -34.86 27.58
CA LEU A 822 -32.79 -35.49 26.65
C LEU A 822 -32.49 -36.98 26.44
N VAL A 823 -31.20 -37.35 26.42
CA VAL A 823 -30.79 -38.77 26.40
C VAL A 823 -31.21 -39.47 27.68
N GLN A 824 -30.99 -38.85 28.85
CA GLN A 824 -31.44 -39.38 30.13
C GLN A 824 -32.96 -39.60 30.14
N GLU A 825 -33.77 -38.66 29.66
CA GLU A 825 -35.23 -38.84 29.57
C GLU A 825 -35.66 -40.00 28.65
N ILE A 826 -34.97 -40.22 27.53
CA ILE A 826 -35.24 -41.35 26.62
C ILE A 826 -34.96 -42.67 27.34
N VAL A 827 -33.81 -42.74 28.00
CA VAL A 827 -33.36 -43.93 28.73
C VAL A 827 -34.24 -44.20 29.93
N ASP A 828 -34.50 -43.20 30.77
CA ASP A 828 -35.33 -43.32 31.97
C ASP A 828 -36.74 -43.78 31.59
N HIS A 829 -37.30 -43.30 30.46
CA HIS A 829 -38.57 -43.79 29.95
C HIS A 829 -38.52 -45.28 29.57
N ALA A 830 -37.49 -45.71 28.84
CA ALA A 830 -37.33 -47.14 28.50
C ALA A 830 -37.10 -48.02 29.75
N GLN A 831 -36.42 -47.49 30.77
CA GLN A 831 -36.20 -48.19 32.05
C GLN A 831 -37.49 -48.50 32.81
N LEU A 832 -38.52 -47.62 32.73
CA LEU A 832 -39.81 -47.86 33.38
C LEU A 832 -40.46 -49.18 32.93
N PHE A 833 -40.18 -49.63 31.71
CA PHE A 833 -40.73 -50.85 31.13
C PHE A 833 -39.74 -52.03 31.14
N SER A 834 -38.52 -51.85 31.67
CA SER A 834 -37.48 -52.89 31.71
C SER A 834 -37.92 -54.17 32.43
N MET A 835 -38.71 -54.03 33.49
CA MET A 835 -39.28 -55.17 34.24
C MET A 835 -40.25 -56.02 33.41
N LEU A 836 -40.96 -55.43 32.44
CA LEU A 836 -41.93 -56.16 31.60
C LEU A 836 -41.25 -57.01 30.51
N HIS A 837 -39.99 -56.71 30.20
CA HIS A 837 -39.26 -57.33 29.09
C HIS A 837 -38.05 -58.16 29.52
N GLY A 838 -37.82 -58.34 30.84
CA GLY A 838 -36.74 -59.19 31.35
C GLY A 838 -35.34 -58.74 30.95
N VAL A 839 -35.11 -57.42 30.87
CA VAL A 839 -33.80 -56.85 30.52
C VAL A 839 -32.75 -57.27 31.56
N ASN A 840 -31.62 -57.80 31.11
CA ASN A 840 -30.54 -58.27 31.99
C ASN A 840 -29.83 -57.11 32.70
N GLY A 841 -29.08 -57.42 33.77
CA GLY A 841 -28.36 -56.40 34.56
C GLY A 841 -27.31 -55.63 33.74
N GLU A 842 -26.65 -56.28 32.78
CA GLU A 842 -25.61 -55.66 31.94
C GLU A 842 -26.18 -54.57 31.01
N ASP A 843 -27.32 -54.83 30.37
CA ASP A 843 -27.98 -53.87 29.49
C ASP A 843 -28.60 -52.71 30.32
N LEU A 844 -29.09 -52.99 31.53
CA LEU A 844 -29.58 -51.96 32.46
C LEU A 844 -28.45 -51.04 32.96
N GLU A 845 -27.25 -51.59 33.20
CA GLU A 845 -26.05 -50.78 33.46
C GLU A 845 -25.62 -49.97 32.24
N ALA A 846 -25.72 -50.53 31.03
CA ALA A 846 -25.38 -49.83 29.80
C ALA A 846 -26.30 -48.61 29.55
N TYR A 847 -27.58 -48.73 29.92
CA TYR A 847 -28.55 -47.63 29.87
C TYR A 847 -28.07 -46.44 30.72
N VAL A 848 -27.71 -46.70 31.97
CA VAL A 848 -27.28 -45.67 32.91
C VAL A 848 -25.92 -45.09 32.50
N ARG A 849 -24.99 -45.94 32.07
CA ARG A 849 -23.62 -45.55 31.71
C ARG A 849 -23.55 -44.59 30.51
N CYS A 850 -24.54 -44.66 29.60
CA CYS A 850 -24.49 -43.87 28.36
C CYS A 850 -24.57 -42.35 28.59
N TYR A 851 -25.17 -41.88 29.70
CA TYR A 851 -25.31 -40.43 29.96
C TYR A 851 -24.59 -39.90 31.21
N GLN A 852 -24.14 -40.76 32.14
CA GLN A 852 -23.59 -40.32 33.44
C GLN A 852 -22.21 -39.62 33.39
N ASN A 853 -21.42 -39.82 32.34
CA ASN A 853 -20.01 -39.39 32.31
C ASN A 853 -19.77 -37.88 32.06
N ARG A 854 -20.79 -37.01 32.21
CA ARG A 854 -20.71 -35.58 31.84
C ARG A 854 -20.38 -34.63 33.00
N GLY A 855 -20.17 -35.15 34.22
CA GLY A 855 -19.68 -34.38 35.37
C GLY A 855 -20.76 -34.06 36.41
N GLU A 856 -20.57 -32.99 37.17
CA GLU A 856 -21.40 -32.65 38.34
C GLU A 856 -22.80 -32.14 37.93
N PRO A 857 -23.90 -32.80 38.36
CA PRO A 857 -25.26 -32.44 37.94
C PRO A 857 -25.64 -30.98 38.23
N HIS A 858 -25.19 -30.44 39.38
CA HIS A 858 -25.41 -29.04 39.74
C HIS A 858 -24.77 -28.06 38.75
N LEU A 859 -23.55 -28.36 38.27
CA LEU A 859 -22.84 -27.50 37.32
C LEU A 859 -23.48 -27.53 35.93
N ILE A 860 -23.97 -28.70 35.50
CA ILE A 860 -24.71 -28.86 34.25
C ILE A 860 -26.04 -28.10 34.32
N ALA A 861 -26.82 -28.27 35.39
CA ALA A 861 -28.06 -27.54 35.59
C ALA A 861 -27.84 -26.01 35.64
N ARG A 862 -26.78 -25.56 36.31
CA ARG A 862 -26.38 -24.14 36.35
C ARG A 862 -26.01 -23.60 34.97
N ALA A 863 -25.28 -24.38 34.17
CA ALA A 863 -24.92 -24.00 32.81
C ALA A 863 -26.16 -23.90 31.91
N ARG A 864 -27.07 -24.89 31.97
CA ARG A 864 -28.37 -24.85 31.26
C ARG A 864 -29.14 -23.58 31.59
N LEU A 865 -29.25 -23.23 32.87
CA LEU A 865 -29.94 -22.01 33.32
C LEU A 865 -29.26 -20.73 32.82
N ARG A 866 -27.92 -20.65 32.89
CA ARG A 866 -27.18 -19.46 32.44
C ARG A 866 -27.19 -19.30 30.93
N HIS A 867 -27.12 -20.41 30.20
CA HIS A 867 -27.05 -20.38 28.74
C HIS A 867 -28.42 -20.30 28.08
N ALA A 868 -29.51 -20.57 28.80
CA ALA A 868 -30.88 -20.46 28.29
C ALA A 868 -31.17 -19.11 27.59
N GLN A 869 -30.62 -18.00 28.09
CA GLN A 869 -30.80 -16.68 27.46
C GLN A 869 -30.19 -16.54 26.06
N PHE A 870 -29.24 -17.41 25.69
CA PHE A 870 -28.57 -17.41 24.39
C PHE A 870 -29.22 -18.37 23.39
N TYR A 871 -30.24 -19.13 23.81
CA TYR A 871 -30.90 -20.13 22.99
C TYR A 871 -32.39 -19.79 22.77
N PRO A 872 -32.97 -20.13 21.61
CA PRO A 872 -34.40 -20.01 21.40
C PRO A 872 -35.20 -20.82 22.43
N ALA A 873 -36.41 -20.36 22.77
CA ALA A 873 -37.27 -21.01 23.75
C ALA A 873 -37.49 -22.52 23.48
N GLU A 874 -37.60 -22.89 22.21
CA GLU A 874 -37.78 -24.26 21.74
C GLU A 874 -36.55 -25.16 21.93
N PHE A 875 -35.36 -24.60 22.11
CA PHE A 875 -34.07 -25.31 22.12
C PHE A 875 -33.22 -25.00 23.35
N GLY A 876 -33.85 -24.91 24.52
CA GLY A 876 -33.17 -24.71 25.82
C GLY A 876 -33.44 -23.34 26.47
N GLY A 877 -34.01 -22.39 25.72
CA GLY A 877 -34.32 -21.04 26.21
C GLY A 877 -35.57 -20.92 27.08
N SER A 878 -36.42 -21.94 27.11
CA SER A 878 -37.67 -21.95 27.92
C SER A 878 -37.50 -22.51 29.34
N THR A 879 -36.28 -22.80 29.76
CA THR A 879 -36.01 -23.34 31.11
C THR A 879 -36.56 -22.36 32.15
N ILE A 880 -37.70 -22.70 32.76
CA ILE A 880 -38.44 -21.83 33.68
C ILE A 880 -37.49 -21.39 34.81
N CYS A 881 -37.12 -20.12 34.79
CA CYS A 881 -36.39 -19.50 35.88
C CYS A 881 -37.36 -19.40 37.08
N ARG A 882 -37.40 -20.42 37.94
CA ARG A 882 -37.78 -20.17 39.34
C ARG A 882 -36.66 -19.31 39.90
N THR A 883 -36.80 -18.00 39.73
CA THR A 883 -35.88 -16.98 40.24
C THR A 883 -35.62 -17.25 41.72
N LEU A 884 -34.48 -17.85 42.04
CA LEU A 884 -33.85 -17.60 43.33
C LEU A 884 -33.65 -16.09 43.39
N LYS A 885 -34.17 -15.42 44.43
CA LYS A 885 -33.95 -13.97 44.64
C LYS A 885 -32.47 -13.68 44.38
N PRO A 886 -32.11 -12.82 43.41
CA PRO A 886 -30.72 -12.51 43.16
C PRO A 886 -30.12 -11.99 44.46
N SER A 887 -29.05 -12.63 44.95
CA SER A 887 -28.24 -12.00 45.99
C SER A 887 -27.76 -10.67 45.41
N PRO A 888 -27.97 -9.52 46.08
CA PRO A 888 -27.48 -8.25 45.59
C PRO A 888 -26.00 -8.38 45.27
N TYR A 889 -25.66 -8.16 44.00
CA TYR A 889 -24.28 -8.18 43.56
C TYR A 889 -23.62 -6.91 44.12
N SER A 890 -22.82 -7.08 45.16
CA SER A 890 -21.94 -6.02 45.65
C SER A 890 -20.86 -5.81 44.59
N ALA A 891 -21.04 -4.80 43.76
CA ALA A 891 -20.12 -4.50 42.67
C ALA A 891 -18.73 -4.16 43.22
N HIS A 892 -17.68 -4.64 42.55
CA HIS A 892 -16.28 -4.50 43.00
C HIS A 892 -15.73 -3.07 42.96
N ASP A 893 -16.46 -2.16 42.30
CA ASP A 893 -16.23 -0.72 42.26
C ASP A 893 -16.68 0.00 43.55
N CYS A 894 -17.61 -0.60 44.31
CA CYS A 894 -18.00 -0.16 45.63
C CYS A 894 -16.98 -0.71 46.64
N GLY A 895 -16.02 0.14 47.02
CA GLY A 895 -14.90 -0.20 47.89
C GLY A 895 -15.27 -1.15 49.04
N SER A 896 -14.64 -2.33 49.05
CA SER A 896 -14.91 -3.43 49.99
C SER A 896 -14.60 -3.12 51.47
N GLY A 897 -14.32 -1.86 51.82
CA GLY A 897 -14.00 -1.41 53.19
C GLY A 897 -12.80 -2.13 53.83
N SER A 898 -12.07 -2.93 53.05
CA SER A 898 -11.03 -3.79 53.59
C SER A 898 -9.84 -2.93 53.97
N ARG A 899 -9.30 -3.14 55.18
CA ARG A 899 -8.10 -2.43 55.65
C ARG A 899 -6.93 -2.56 54.67
N ARG A 900 -6.86 -3.65 53.91
CA ARG A 900 -5.83 -3.87 52.88
C ARG A 900 -6.07 -2.99 51.66
N SER A 901 -7.31 -2.88 51.19
CA SER A 901 -7.68 -2.01 50.07
C SER A 901 -7.44 -0.54 50.39
N ASN A 902 -7.81 -0.10 51.60
CA ASN A 902 -7.58 1.28 52.04
C ASN A 902 -6.08 1.60 52.13
N ARG A 903 -5.25 0.67 52.62
CA ARG A 903 -3.78 0.85 52.63
C ARG A 903 -3.18 0.94 51.24
N ILE A 904 -3.65 0.12 50.29
CA ILE A 904 -3.16 0.18 48.91
C ILE A 904 -3.58 1.50 48.26
N TYR A 905 -4.83 1.94 48.48
CA TYR A 905 -5.31 3.23 48.01
C TYR A 905 -4.52 4.39 48.61
N GLU A 906 -4.25 4.36 49.91
CA GLU A 906 -3.46 5.37 50.62
C GLU A 906 -2.02 5.44 50.09
N VAL A 907 -1.35 4.30 49.89
CA VAL A 907 -0.01 4.24 49.29
C VAL A 907 -0.03 4.75 47.85
N ALA A 908 -1.01 4.35 47.04
CA ALA A 908 -1.14 4.83 45.67
C ALA A 908 -1.42 6.34 45.61
N SER A 909 -2.21 6.88 46.54
CA SER A 909 -2.46 8.31 46.63
C SER A 909 -1.22 9.07 47.08
N LEU A 910 -0.45 8.56 48.04
CA LEU A 910 0.82 9.17 48.46
C LEU A 910 1.86 9.19 47.33
N VAL A 911 1.93 8.14 46.51
CA VAL A 911 2.79 8.08 45.32
C VAL A 911 2.29 9.01 44.21
N ARG A 912 0.97 9.14 44.03
CA ARG A 912 0.42 10.05 43.02
C ARG A 912 0.59 11.51 43.42
N ASP A 913 0.30 11.83 44.66
CA ASP A 913 0.19 13.21 45.14
C ASP A 913 1.55 13.74 45.66
N TRP A 914 2.55 12.85 45.78
CA TRP A 914 3.96 13.09 46.15
C TRP A 914 4.18 14.24 47.15
N PRO A 915 3.54 14.18 48.33
CA PRO A 915 3.57 15.29 49.28
C PRO A 915 4.98 15.49 49.84
N THR A 916 5.38 16.75 50.04
CA THR A 916 6.73 17.13 50.52
C THR A 916 7.04 16.68 51.95
N SER A 917 6.04 16.18 52.70
CA SER A 917 6.22 15.57 54.01
C SER A 917 5.20 14.45 54.23
N VAL A 918 5.67 13.27 54.64
CA VAL A 918 4.82 12.12 55.03
C VAL A 918 4.98 11.93 56.55
N PRO A 919 3.90 11.65 57.31
CA PRO A 919 4.03 11.36 58.74
C PRO A 919 4.97 10.16 58.96
N HIS A 920 6.09 10.39 59.65
CA HIS A 920 7.08 9.36 59.94
C HIS A 920 6.60 8.47 61.08
N CYS A 921 6.81 7.15 60.93
CA CYS A 921 6.51 6.20 62.00
C CYS A 921 7.58 6.33 63.09
N SER A 922 7.28 7.01 64.19
CA SER A 922 8.21 7.29 65.29
C SER A 922 8.73 6.05 66.01
N ASN A 923 8.17 4.86 65.73
CA ASN A 923 8.54 3.59 66.36
C ASN A 923 9.05 2.54 65.36
N PHE A 924 9.58 2.99 64.22
CA PHE A 924 10.04 2.12 63.12
C PHE A 924 11.12 1.12 63.57
N TYR A 925 12.10 1.58 64.36
CA TYR A 925 13.18 0.73 64.87
C TYR A 925 12.67 -0.41 65.78
N ALA A 926 11.77 -0.11 66.72
CA ALA A 926 11.17 -1.11 67.60
C ALA A 926 10.28 -2.12 66.83
N THR A 927 9.77 -1.72 65.67
CA THR A 927 8.96 -2.61 64.82
C THR A 927 9.84 -3.58 64.04
N ILE A 928 10.98 -3.12 63.51
CA ILE A 928 11.95 -3.96 62.78
C ILE A 928 12.73 -4.88 63.73
N SER A 929 13.06 -4.43 64.94
CA SER A 929 13.80 -5.25 65.92
C SER A 929 13.02 -6.47 66.41
N ASN A 930 11.69 -6.48 66.26
CA ASN A 930 10.82 -7.61 66.56
C ASN A 930 10.69 -8.63 65.41
N TRP A 931 11.33 -8.40 64.26
CA TRP A 931 11.29 -9.33 63.13
C TRP A 931 12.35 -10.43 63.33
N GLU A 932 11.90 -11.69 63.46
CA GLU A 932 12.79 -12.81 63.79
C GLU A 932 13.76 -13.21 62.66
N CYS A 933 13.45 -12.91 61.39
CA CYS A 933 14.34 -13.18 60.25
C CYS A 933 13.97 -12.34 59.02
N ILE A 934 14.93 -11.61 58.43
CA ILE A 934 14.82 -10.99 57.11
C ILE A 934 15.78 -11.77 56.19
N ARG A 935 15.27 -12.52 55.21
CA ARG A 935 16.12 -13.29 54.29
C ARG A 935 16.50 -12.47 53.06
N LEU A 936 17.56 -11.69 53.20
CA LEU A 936 18.45 -11.27 52.11
C LEU A 936 19.88 -11.48 52.64
N ALA A 937 20.40 -12.70 52.47
CA ALA A 937 21.63 -13.24 53.09
C ALA A 937 21.56 -13.50 54.61
N HIS A 938 22.34 -14.48 55.09
CA HIS A 938 22.23 -15.12 56.41
C HIS A 938 22.70 -14.27 57.61
N LEU A 939 22.12 -13.09 57.85
CA LEU A 939 22.41 -12.24 59.00
C LEU A 939 21.19 -12.12 59.94
N ARG A 940 21.42 -12.16 61.26
CA ARG A 940 20.37 -11.92 62.27
C ARG A 940 20.17 -10.41 62.45
N VAL A 941 18.93 -9.94 62.40
CA VAL A 941 18.57 -8.52 62.44
C VAL A 941 19.05 -7.82 63.72
N GLY A 942 19.11 -8.53 64.84
CA GLY A 942 19.57 -7.97 66.13
C GLY A 942 21.04 -7.56 66.20
N SER A 943 21.86 -7.85 65.17
CA SER A 943 23.27 -7.44 65.11
C SER A 943 23.56 -6.27 64.16
N LEU A 944 22.55 -5.72 63.48
CA LEU A 944 22.72 -4.61 62.53
C LEU A 944 22.41 -3.27 63.19
N ASN A 945 23.27 -2.27 62.96
CA ASN A 945 22.99 -0.90 63.39
C ASN A 945 22.10 -0.16 62.35
N CYS A 946 21.52 0.98 62.73
CA CYS A 946 20.58 1.71 61.87
C CYS A 946 21.13 2.12 60.49
N ASN A 947 22.45 2.32 60.36
CA ASN A 947 23.07 2.67 59.08
C ASN A 947 23.28 1.46 58.17
N GLU A 948 23.27 0.24 58.71
CA GLU A 948 23.41 -1.01 57.94
C GLU A 948 22.06 -1.54 57.43
N LEU A 949 20.95 -0.99 57.94
CA LEU A 949 19.57 -1.34 57.57
C LEU A 949 18.97 -0.44 56.48
N LEU A 950 19.55 0.75 56.27
CA LEU A 950 19.21 1.71 55.21
C LEU A 950 20.12 1.46 54.00
#